data_AF-A0A5P5ZLL3-F1
#
_entry.id   AF-A0A5P5ZLL3-F1
#
_cell.length_a   1.000
_cell.length_b   1.000
_cell.length_c   1.000
_cell.angle_alpha   90.00
_cell.angle_beta   90.00
_cell.angle_gamma   90.00
#
_symmetry.space_group_name_H-M   'P 1'
#
loop_
_entity.id
_entity.type
_entity.pdbx_description
1 polymer ?
#
loop_
_entity_poly.entity_id
_entity_poly.type
_entity_poly.pdbx_seq_one_letter_code
_entity_poly.pdbx_strand_id
1 'polypeptide(L)'
;MKSSKKTVITMIAMLLLIIPTVAFMGSSNATVQAAKTSSKGMLTLNYNSYFYGKNGKRLKTYKGSKRNTFVAKGKKVKYMGNPEQTTELKKHYFAKYTPQSGNTYYWLPYKNINGHDYYRVGKNAYIRADNIGSIDGETMYYRGTTYVTGKNDSHTYDSDMNENDDVVKKGQKVAVDKLVSVEEEDIDTQFYYKIAGKDEYIYGGEADYEYNVTPRQNLEVTDFKSPTKAQLIFNKDADVYTINGTKKDHPYRTTTKGAEATADELLYIWLPDEQKSELFYHLPNVKSYVNSIKKDEYIGEGFVKASDVDVDNDVKLKPVNTEKEAEAGAITASSDDKKELQSLINDEQTVKAGDPYKLSESYLRVSYDQALDAAKQTNASSKASIAEVKQAAWLLDKAAKSLNGAKVQVTYLNKITNREATKIEELVSAATGDWATFVNHNTKLISFDDDNVQHTLNIADYATQAPEPARKKSKTDNESSLYPEDLKKDATLRKYNKLINYDQSKTVLVAKRNTKVYRDVTKQNPNIYMNVNKVKLAPSKTTLKKGDNIGYYVNPVVKIKGKYYFLVAEKKVYYVPAQNVKRDNFAKSPRYKKYKAELDRISKSFTKNSRAMDVTAKVNTYDYLEDPYGEINLHPDSKFKKGQVMSIGDPKIVKVNGRYYFAETLRSIFADTDGYAVRAADVKPSVRSKKLYSASKK
;
A
#
# COMPACT_ATOMS: atom_id res chain seq x y z
N MET A 1 -4.10 -43.52 -44.96
CA MET A 1 -5.12 -43.92 -45.95
C MET A 1 -6.42 -43.21 -45.63
N LYS A 2 -7.10 -42.70 -46.68
CA LYS A 2 -8.48 -42.15 -46.71
C LYS A 2 -9.46 -43.11 -45.98
N SER A 3 -10.60 -42.76 -45.41
CA SER A 3 -11.69 -41.84 -45.81
C SER A 3 -12.70 -41.80 -44.64
N SER A 4 -13.20 -40.67 -44.15
CA SER A 4 -14.34 -39.87 -44.65
C SER A 4 -15.72 -40.17 -44.02
N LYS A 5 -16.33 -39.09 -43.51
CA LYS A 5 -17.73 -38.63 -43.63
C LYS A 5 -18.85 -39.23 -42.74
N LYS A 6 -19.42 -38.30 -41.94
CA LYS A 6 -20.86 -37.88 -41.79
C LYS A 6 -21.86 -38.99 -41.34
N THR A 7 -22.85 -38.80 -40.47
CA THR A 7 -23.72 -37.65 -40.15
C THR A 7 -24.47 -37.92 -38.84
N VAL A 8 -24.90 -36.83 -38.20
CA VAL A 8 -25.84 -36.64 -37.08
C VAL A 8 -27.09 -37.54 -37.11
N ILE A 9 -27.59 -37.98 -35.94
CA ILE A 9 -28.99 -37.86 -35.46
C ILE A 9 -29.12 -38.31 -33.99
N THR A 10 -29.85 -37.48 -33.27
CA THR A 10 -30.30 -37.45 -31.87
C THR A 10 -31.07 -38.71 -31.41
N MET A 11 -30.84 -39.18 -30.18
CA MET A 11 -31.89 -39.80 -29.34
C MET A 11 -31.50 -39.81 -27.85
N ILE A 12 -32.45 -39.38 -27.03
CA ILE A 12 -32.43 -39.26 -25.56
C ILE A 12 -32.97 -40.57 -24.94
N ALA A 13 -32.30 -41.12 -23.92
CA ALA A 13 -32.88 -41.82 -22.75
C ALA A 13 -31.75 -42.37 -21.83
N MET A 14 -31.43 -41.69 -20.73
CA MET A 14 -31.60 -42.12 -19.33
C MET A 14 -31.03 -43.52 -18.95
N LEU A 15 -30.01 -43.61 -18.09
CA LEU A 15 -30.12 -43.73 -16.61
C LEU A 15 -28.73 -43.97 -15.93
N LEU A 16 -28.61 -43.49 -14.67
CA LEU A 16 -27.66 -43.87 -13.57
C LEU A 16 -26.24 -43.24 -13.59
N LEU A 17 -25.94 -42.19 -12.81
CA LEU A 17 -25.76 -42.04 -11.34
C LEU A 17 -24.29 -42.17 -10.87
N ILE A 18 -23.76 -41.03 -10.37
CA ILE A 18 -22.69 -40.81 -9.36
C ILE A 18 -21.26 -41.13 -9.86
N ILE A 19 -20.33 -40.16 -9.96
CA ILE A 19 -19.53 -39.55 -8.87
C ILE A 19 -19.21 -38.06 -9.19
N PRO A 20 -19.23 -37.15 -8.20
CA PRO A 20 -18.91 -35.74 -8.37
C PRO A 20 -17.39 -35.46 -8.30
N THR A 21 -16.85 -34.69 -9.24
CA THR A 21 -15.56 -34.01 -9.06
C THR A 21 -15.80 -32.61 -8.50
N VAL A 22 -15.53 -32.54 -7.20
CA VAL A 22 -15.16 -31.42 -6.34
C VAL A 22 -14.75 -30.14 -7.09
N ALA A 23 -15.57 -29.09 -6.96
CA ALA A 23 -15.12 -27.70 -6.99
C ALA A 23 -15.27 -27.15 -5.57
N PHE A 24 -14.17 -26.68 -4.99
CA PHE A 24 -14.05 -26.27 -3.60
C PHE A 24 -14.92 -25.04 -3.28
N MET A 25 -15.58 -25.10 -2.14
CA MET A 25 -16.46 -24.09 -1.56
C MET A 25 -15.64 -23.02 -0.83
N GLY A 26 -15.97 -21.75 -1.06
CA GLY A 26 -15.90 -20.68 -0.06
C GLY A 26 -17.30 -20.49 0.54
N SER A 27 -17.41 -20.54 1.86
CA SER A 27 -18.61 -20.72 2.68
C SER A 27 -19.84 -19.86 2.30
N SER A 28 -20.94 -20.52 1.91
CA SER A 28 -22.29 -19.98 1.99
C SER A 28 -23.02 -20.57 3.20
N ASN A 29 -23.47 -19.71 4.11
CA ASN A 29 -24.51 -20.10 5.06
C ASN A 29 -25.79 -20.34 4.26
N ALA A 30 -26.29 -21.57 4.32
CA ALA A 30 -27.53 -21.98 3.70
C ALA A 30 -28.68 -21.08 4.17
N THR A 31 -29.22 -20.29 3.24
CA THR A 31 -30.60 -19.84 3.31
C THR A 31 -31.28 -20.23 2.01
N VAL A 32 -32.30 -21.07 2.18
CA VAL A 32 -33.42 -21.38 1.29
C VAL A 32 -33.35 -20.76 -0.10
N GLN A 33 -33.26 -21.62 -1.13
CA GLN A 33 -33.34 -21.29 -2.54
C GLN A 33 -34.68 -20.59 -2.85
N ALA A 34 -34.72 -19.27 -2.68
CA ALA A 34 -35.78 -18.43 -3.17
C ALA A 34 -35.72 -18.41 -4.70
N ALA A 35 -36.86 -18.59 -5.37
CA ALA A 35 -36.99 -18.44 -6.81
C ALA A 35 -36.23 -17.18 -7.28
N LYS A 36 -35.39 -17.28 -8.32
CA LYS A 36 -34.78 -16.12 -8.98
C LYS A 36 -35.90 -15.21 -9.49
N THR A 37 -36.38 -14.30 -8.65
CA THR A 37 -37.27 -13.22 -9.07
C THR A 37 -36.50 -12.42 -10.10
N SER A 38 -36.96 -12.49 -11.36
CA SER A 38 -36.39 -11.73 -12.47
C SER A 38 -36.20 -10.27 -12.06
N SER A 39 -34.98 -9.76 -12.19
CA SER A 39 -34.65 -8.36 -11.92
C SER A 39 -35.17 -7.43 -13.03
N LYS A 40 -35.71 -7.98 -14.13
CA LYS A 40 -36.26 -7.23 -15.25
C LYS A 40 -37.39 -6.30 -14.81
N GLY A 41 -37.33 -5.04 -15.23
CA GLY A 41 -38.29 -4.00 -14.86
C GLY A 41 -38.05 -3.40 -13.46
N MET A 42 -36.90 -3.65 -12.83
CA MET A 42 -36.60 -3.21 -11.47
C MET A 42 -35.36 -2.32 -11.39
N LEU A 43 -35.41 -1.33 -10.51
CA LEU A 43 -34.28 -0.56 -10.01
C LEU A 43 -33.83 -1.14 -8.68
N THR A 44 -32.54 -1.37 -8.47
CA THR A 44 -31.98 -1.75 -7.16
C THR A 44 -31.28 -0.57 -6.53
N LEU A 45 -31.61 -0.26 -5.28
CA LEU A 45 -31.04 0.90 -4.58
C LEU A 45 -29.63 0.59 -4.06
N ASN A 46 -28.68 1.49 -4.29
CA ASN A 46 -27.36 1.47 -3.64
C ASN A 46 -27.31 2.37 -2.38
N TYR A 47 -28.28 3.27 -2.22
CA TYR A 47 -28.46 4.14 -1.05
C TYR A 47 -29.92 4.21 -0.61
N ASN A 48 -30.16 4.58 0.65
CA ASN A 48 -31.51 4.85 1.13
C ASN A 48 -32.15 6.00 0.33
N SER A 49 -33.41 5.84 -0.04
CA SER A 49 -34.14 6.82 -0.85
C SER A 49 -35.56 7.06 -0.34
N TYR A 50 -36.22 8.04 -0.95
CA TYR A 50 -37.63 8.32 -0.76
C TYR A 50 -38.33 8.37 -2.11
N PHE A 51 -39.66 8.33 -2.11
CA PHE A 51 -40.45 8.68 -3.28
C PHE A 51 -40.70 10.19 -3.34
N TYR A 52 -40.61 10.75 -4.54
CA TYR A 52 -40.72 12.18 -4.83
C TYR A 52 -41.89 12.44 -5.78
N GLY A 53 -42.53 13.59 -5.62
CA GLY A 53 -43.57 14.08 -6.52
C GLY A 53 -42.99 14.71 -7.79
N LYS A 54 -43.88 15.12 -8.71
CA LYS A 54 -43.51 15.77 -9.99
C LYS A 54 -42.70 17.07 -9.85
N ASN A 55 -42.68 17.66 -8.65
CA ASN A 55 -41.94 18.88 -8.30
C ASN A 55 -40.66 18.60 -7.50
N GLY A 56 -40.25 17.33 -7.35
CA GLY A 56 -39.04 16.95 -6.63
C GLY A 56 -39.17 17.02 -5.10
N LYS A 57 -40.36 17.30 -4.56
CA LYS A 57 -40.61 17.25 -3.11
C LYS A 57 -40.90 15.82 -2.68
N ARG A 58 -40.40 15.41 -1.50
CA ARG A 58 -40.69 14.10 -0.92
C ARG A 58 -42.21 13.93 -0.73
N LEU A 59 -42.73 12.78 -1.12
CA LEU A 59 -44.12 12.45 -0.87
C LEU A 59 -44.34 12.23 0.62
N LYS A 60 -45.46 12.75 1.16
CA LYS A 60 -45.87 12.50 2.55
C LYS A 60 -46.47 11.11 2.75
N THR A 61 -47.04 10.54 1.68
CA THR A 61 -47.64 9.20 1.63
C THR A 61 -47.35 8.57 0.27
N TYR A 62 -47.11 7.26 0.24
CA TYR A 62 -46.98 6.47 -0.98
C TYR A 62 -47.79 5.18 -0.83
N LYS A 63 -48.60 4.82 -1.84
CA LYS A 63 -49.54 3.67 -1.75
C LYS A 63 -50.30 3.63 -0.41
N GLY A 64 -50.92 4.76 -0.05
CA GLY A 64 -51.78 4.87 1.14
C GLY A 64 -51.08 5.03 2.50
N SER A 65 -49.74 5.03 2.59
CA SER A 65 -49.05 5.12 3.89
C SER A 65 -47.79 5.98 3.87
N LYS A 66 -47.49 6.64 5.00
CA LYS A 66 -46.23 7.34 5.25
C LYS A 66 -45.04 6.38 5.37
N ARG A 67 -45.24 5.16 5.88
CA ARG A 67 -44.14 4.19 6.02
C ARG A 67 -43.57 3.74 4.67
N ASN A 68 -44.42 3.75 3.65
CA ASN A 68 -44.07 3.36 2.28
C ASN A 68 -43.29 4.44 1.51
N THR A 69 -43.11 5.65 2.07
CA THR A 69 -42.39 6.72 1.36
C THR A 69 -40.88 6.52 1.37
N PHE A 70 -40.37 5.66 2.26
CA PHE A 70 -38.96 5.35 2.43
C PHE A 70 -38.62 4.00 1.80
N VAL A 71 -37.47 3.92 1.13
CA VAL A 71 -36.96 2.68 0.56
C VAL A 71 -35.50 2.52 0.98
N ALA A 72 -35.20 1.41 1.64
CA ALA A 72 -33.86 1.11 2.13
C ALA A 72 -32.91 0.68 0.99
N LYS A 73 -31.61 0.86 1.20
CA LYS A 73 -30.53 0.30 0.37
C LYS A 73 -30.76 -1.20 0.13
N GLY A 74 -30.45 -1.67 -1.08
CA GLY A 74 -30.60 -3.06 -1.53
C GLY A 74 -32.02 -3.46 -1.92
N LYS A 75 -33.04 -2.63 -1.64
CA LYS A 75 -34.42 -2.93 -2.07
C LYS A 75 -34.61 -2.66 -3.56
N LYS A 76 -35.55 -3.39 -4.15
CA LYS A 76 -35.95 -3.26 -5.55
C LYS A 76 -37.23 -2.45 -5.69
N VAL A 77 -37.29 -1.60 -6.71
CA VAL A 77 -38.45 -0.77 -7.05
C VAL A 77 -38.76 -0.92 -8.53
N LYS A 78 -40.01 -1.24 -8.86
CA LYS A 78 -40.47 -1.31 -10.26
C LYS A 78 -40.42 0.09 -10.89
N TYR A 79 -39.74 0.24 -12.02
CA TYR A 79 -39.76 1.48 -12.79
C TYR A 79 -40.88 1.48 -13.84
N MET A 80 -41.17 2.66 -14.38
CA MET A 80 -42.05 2.86 -15.53
C MET A 80 -41.22 3.30 -16.74
N GLY A 81 -41.63 2.85 -17.92
CA GLY A 81 -40.90 3.08 -19.17
C GLY A 81 -40.14 1.83 -19.60
N ASN A 82 -39.47 1.91 -20.74
CA ASN A 82 -38.62 0.85 -21.28
C ASN A 82 -37.20 1.41 -21.43
N PRO A 83 -36.17 0.64 -21.06
CA PRO A 83 -34.80 1.00 -21.42
C PRO A 83 -34.63 1.06 -22.94
N GLU A 84 -33.90 2.06 -23.41
CA GLU A 84 -33.60 2.29 -24.82
C GLU A 84 -32.13 1.98 -25.08
N GLN A 85 -31.84 1.28 -26.18
CA GLN A 85 -30.47 1.05 -26.63
C GLN A 85 -29.86 2.38 -27.10
N THR A 86 -28.56 2.56 -26.86
CA THR A 86 -27.85 3.78 -27.27
C THR A 86 -26.43 3.47 -27.73
N THR A 87 -25.96 4.16 -28.76
CA THR A 87 -24.54 4.17 -29.18
C THR A 87 -23.76 5.30 -28.49
N GLU A 88 -24.44 6.39 -28.13
CA GLU A 88 -23.88 7.46 -27.31
C GLU A 88 -24.20 7.22 -25.83
N LEU A 89 -23.17 7.05 -24.99
CA LEU A 89 -23.38 6.80 -23.57
C LEU A 89 -24.03 8.01 -22.88
N LYS A 90 -25.27 7.83 -22.40
CA LYS A 90 -26.01 8.84 -21.64
C LYS A 90 -25.44 9.00 -20.22
N LYS A 91 -25.84 10.07 -19.53
CA LYS A 91 -25.38 10.39 -18.16
C LYS A 91 -25.58 9.24 -17.16
N HIS A 92 -26.70 8.51 -17.27
CA HIS A 92 -26.96 7.27 -16.55
C HIS A 92 -27.21 6.19 -17.60
N TYR A 93 -26.42 5.12 -17.58
CA TYR A 93 -26.50 4.02 -18.55
C TYR A 93 -26.13 2.70 -17.89
N PHE A 94 -26.36 1.60 -18.58
CA PHE A 94 -25.96 0.26 -18.16
C PHE A 94 -25.66 -0.61 -19.39
N ALA A 95 -24.75 -1.57 -19.25
CA ALA A 95 -24.38 -2.48 -20.31
C ALA A 95 -25.06 -3.84 -20.11
N LYS A 96 -25.40 -4.51 -21.21
CA LYS A 96 -25.74 -5.93 -21.23
C LYS A 96 -24.69 -6.64 -22.07
N TYR A 97 -23.96 -7.56 -21.45
CA TYR A 97 -22.94 -8.36 -22.13
C TYR A 97 -23.56 -9.60 -22.77
N THR A 98 -23.20 -9.87 -24.02
CA THR A 98 -23.45 -11.15 -24.69
C THR A 98 -22.14 -11.68 -25.27
N PRO A 99 -21.79 -12.96 -25.05
CA PRO A 99 -20.52 -13.53 -25.52
C PRO A 99 -20.26 -13.36 -27.03
N GLN A 100 -21.32 -13.26 -27.85
CA GLN A 100 -21.23 -13.18 -29.31
C GLN A 100 -21.05 -11.76 -29.85
N SER A 101 -21.37 -10.72 -29.08
CA SER A 101 -21.41 -9.33 -29.59
C SER A 101 -20.88 -8.29 -28.62
N GLY A 102 -20.28 -8.70 -27.50
CA GLY A 102 -19.75 -7.80 -26.48
C GLY A 102 -20.84 -7.01 -25.74
N ASN A 103 -20.50 -5.81 -25.29
CA ASN A 103 -21.40 -4.95 -24.53
C ASN A 103 -22.38 -4.21 -25.46
N THR A 104 -23.67 -4.32 -25.17
CA THR A 104 -24.71 -3.44 -25.72
C THR A 104 -25.18 -2.47 -24.65
N TYR A 105 -25.18 -1.17 -24.94
CA TYR A 105 -25.47 -0.12 -23.96
C TYR A 105 -26.93 0.32 -24.01
N TYR A 106 -27.51 0.53 -22.83
CA TYR A 106 -28.89 0.96 -22.63
C TYR A 106 -28.94 2.12 -21.65
N TRP A 107 -30.00 2.92 -21.73
CA TRP A 107 -30.35 3.90 -20.71
C TRP A 107 -31.84 3.85 -20.43
N LEU A 108 -32.24 4.22 -19.21
CA LEU A 108 -33.65 4.37 -18.86
C LEU A 108 -33.99 5.86 -18.86
N PRO A 109 -35.07 6.30 -19.56
CA PRO A 109 -35.48 7.69 -19.52
C PRO A 109 -35.67 8.23 -18.10
N TYR A 110 -34.97 9.34 -17.80
CA TYR A 110 -35.03 10.03 -16.52
C TYR A 110 -35.49 11.48 -16.70
N LYS A 111 -36.03 12.07 -15.64
CA LYS A 111 -36.48 13.46 -15.61
C LYS A 111 -35.58 14.28 -14.69
N ASN A 112 -35.05 15.39 -15.19
CA ASN A 112 -34.39 16.37 -14.33
C ASN A 112 -35.44 17.24 -13.63
N ILE A 113 -35.35 17.33 -12.29
CA ILE A 113 -36.23 18.17 -11.47
C ILE A 113 -35.35 18.87 -10.44
N ASN A 114 -35.26 20.20 -10.52
CA ASN A 114 -34.43 21.04 -9.65
C ASN A 114 -32.97 20.54 -9.56
N GLY A 115 -32.35 20.23 -10.71
CA GLY A 115 -30.95 19.82 -10.79
C GLY A 115 -30.66 18.36 -10.42
N HIS A 116 -31.68 17.55 -10.17
CA HIS A 116 -31.52 16.13 -9.87
C HIS A 116 -32.27 15.25 -10.86
N ASP A 117 -31.67 14.13 -11.22
CA ASP A 117 -32.25 13.16 -12.14
C ASP A 117 -33.11 12.14 -11.40
N TYR A 118 -34.28 11.83 -11.94
CA TYR A 118 -35.23 10.92 -11.34
C TYR A 118 -35.80 9.91 -12.34
N TYR A 119 -35.95 8.66 -11.89
CA TYR A 119 -36.72 7.64 -12.61
C TYR A 119 -38.17 7.65 -12.18
N ARG A 120 -39.08 7.47 -13.14
CA ARG A 120 -40.50 7.34 -12.86
C ARG A 120 -40.80 5.93 -12.35
N VAL A 121 -41.55 5.82 -11.26
CA VAL A 121 -41.88 4.55 -10.59
C VAL A 121 -43.39 4.40 -10.32
N GLY A 122 -44.18 5.40 -10.73
CA GLY A 122 -45.63 5.41 -10.64
C GLY A 122 -46.27 6.67 -11.21
N LYS A 123 -47.59 6.82 -11.04
CA LYS A 123 -48.30 8.07 -11.35
C LYS A 123 -47.85 9.15 -10.37
N ASN A 124 -47.20 10.21 -10.87
CA ASN A 124 -46.62 11.30 -10.07
C ASN A 124 -45.64 10.84 -8.97
N ALA A 125 -45.01 9.68 -9.12
CA ALA A 125 -44.04 9.13 -8.18
C ALA A 125 -42.70 8.86 -8.87
N TYR A 126 -41.64 9.36 -8.24
CA TYR A 126 -40.29 9.36 -8.77
C TYR A 126 -39.29 8.92 -7.71
N ILE A 127 -38.18 8.34 -8.13
CA ILE A 127 -37.04 7.99 -7.26
C ILE A 127 -35.78 8.62 -7.84
N ARG A 128 -34.89 9.14 -6.99
CA ARG A 128 -33.65 9.76 -7.49
C ARG A 128 -32.74 8.71 -8.14
N ALA A 129 -32.18 9.06 -9.29
CA ALA A 129 -31.26 8.22 -10.05
C ALA A 129 -29.94 8.01 -9.29
N ASP A 130 -29.44 9.03 -8.58
CA ASP A 130 -28.21 8.93 -7.78
C ASP A 130 -28.27 7.80 -6.74
N ASN A 131 -29.46 7.42 -6.24
CA ASN A 131 -29.67 6.33 -5.27
C ASN A 131 -29.83 4.93 -5.89
N ILE A 132 -29.63 4.78 -7.20
CA ILE A 132 -29.77 3.51 -7.92
C ILE A 132 -28.39 2.94 -8.23
N GLY A 133 -28.19 1.65 -7.93
CA GLY A 133 -26.96 0.91 -8.24
C GLY A 133 -27.08 0.01 -9.47
N SER A 134 -28.28 -0.50 -9.76
CA SER A 134 -28.52 -1.34 -10.94
C SER A 134 -29.91 -1.18 -11.52
N ILE A 135 -30.03 -1.43 -12.84
CA ILE A 135 -31.27 -1.45 -13.61
C ILE A 135 -31.36 -2.81 -14.29
N ASP A 136 -32.51 -3.50 -14.17
CA ASP A 136 -32.71 -4.85 -14.69
C ASP A 136 -31.76 -5.93 -14.14
N GLY A 137 -30.97 -5.60 -13.11
CA GLY A 137 -29.91 -6.46 -12.56
C GLY A 137 -28.51 -6.04 -12.98
N GLU A 138 -28.37 -5.19 -13.99
CA GLU A 138 -27.09 -4.71 -14.51
C GLU A 138 -26.63 -3.43 -13.81
N THR A 139 -25.33 -3.30 -13.57
CA THR A 139 -24.73 -2.12 -12.94
C THR A 139 -25.08 -0.86 -13.73
N MET A 140 -25.62 0.13 -13.02
CA MET A 140 -25.89 1.45 -13.57
C MET A 140 -24.65 2.32 -13.38
N TYR A 141 -24.09 2.80 -14.47
CA TYR A 141 -22.94 3.70 -14.53
C TYR A 141 -23.39 5.15 -14.66
N TYR A 142 -22.58 6.04 -14.09
CA TYR A 142 -22.77 7.48 -14.09
C TYR A 142 -21.62 8.18 -14.81
N ARG A 143 -21.92 9.07 -15.76
CA ARG A 143 -20.94 9.94 -16.41
C ARG A 143 -20.99 11.34 -15.81
N GLY A 144 -19.94 11.69 -15.07
CA GLY A 144 -19.75 13.02 -14.48
C GLY A 144 -19.21 12.94 -13.05
N THR A 145 -19.08 14.09 -12.42
CA THR A 145 -18.56 14.18 -11.04
C THR A 145 -19.54 13.60 -10.03
N THR A 146 -19.06 12.66 -9.21
CA THR A 146 -19.76 12.07 -8.07
C THR A 146 -18.85 12.15 -6.83
N TYR A 147 -19.14 11.36 -5.78
CA TYR A 147 -18.32 11.32 -4.57
C TYR A 147 -17.98 9.90 -4.16
N VAL A 148 -16.81 9.73 -3.56
CA VAL A 148 -16.46 8.54 -2.76
C VAL A 148 -16.36 8.91 -1.29
N THR A 149 -16.57 7.94 -0.41
CA THR A 149 -16.37 8.10 1.05
C THR A 149 -15.28 7.15 1.52
N GLY A 150 -14.21 7.67 2.15
CA GLY A 150 -13.11 6.83 2.65
C GLY A 150 -13.57 5.88 3.77
N LYS A 151 -13.20 4.59 3.69
CA LYS A 151 -13.46 3.62 4.77
C LYS A 151 -12.34 3.59 5.81
N ASN A 152 -11.12 3.90 5.40
CA ASN A 152 -9.91 4.02 6.19
C ASN A 152 -9.18 5.33 5.84
N ASP A 153 -8.17 5.70 6.63
CA ASP A 153 -7.22 6.74 6.24
C ASP A 153 -6.33 6.16 5.13
N SER A 154 -6.27 6.82 3.99
CA SER A 154 -5.51 6.36 2.82
C SER A 154 -4.87 7.55 2.12
N HIS A 155 -3.62 7.37 1.69
CA HIS A 155 -2.91 8.37 0.90
C HIS A 155 -3.58 8.58 -0.46
N THR A 156 -3.37 9.77 -1.03
CA THR A 156 -3.67 10.04 -2.43
C THR A 156 -2.45 9.71 -3.29
N TYR A 157 -2.64 9.59 -4.58
CA TYR A 157 -1.58 9.26 -5.55
C TYR A 157 -1.54 10.33 -6.63
N ASP A 158 -0.38 10.61 -7.18
CA ASP A 158 -0.20 11.55 -8.28
C ASP A 158 -0.61 10.93 -9.64
N SER A 159 -0.36 11.68 -10.71
CA SER A 159 -0.60 11.28 -12.10
C SER A 159 0.26 10.13 -12.59
N ASP A 160 1.30 9.76 -11.87
CA ASP A 160 2.21 8.66 -12.21
C ASP A 160 2.06 7.50 -11.21
N MET A 161 1.00 7.53 -10.40
CA MET A 161 0.68 6.56 -9.33
C MET A 161 1.70 6.54 -8.19
N ASN A 162 2.49 7.59 -8.00
CA ASN A 162 3.31 7.74 -6.80
C ASN A 162 2.45 8.26 -5.65
N GLU A 163 2.73 7.78 -4.44
CA GLU A 163 2.00 8.18 -3.25
C GLU A 163 2.30 9.63 -2.85
N ASN A 164 1.26 10.41 -2.56
CA ASN A 164 1.34 11.76 -2.02
C ASN A 164 1.25 11.76 -0.47
N ASP A 165 1.78 12.82 0.15
CA ASP A 165 1.60 13.08 1.59
C ASP A 165 0.14 13.36 1.99
N ASP A 166 -0.71 13.76 1.04
CA ASP A 166 -2.11 14.06 1.24
C ASP A 166 -2.92 12.79 1.55
N VAL A 167 -3.76 12.84 2.59
CA VAL A 167 -4.53 11.69 3.08
C VAL A 167 -6.03 11.95 3.03
N VAL A 168 -6.77 11.06 2.39
CA VAL A 168 -8.23 10.94 2.53
C VAL A 168 -8.54 10.28 3.85
N LYS A 169 -9.21 11.01 4.75
CA LYS A 169 -9.58 10.50 6.07
C LYS A 169 -10.78 9.57 6.02
N LYS A 170 -10.84 8.63 6.97
CA LYS A 170 -12.03 7.82 7.19
C LYS A 170 -13.29 8.70 7.34
N GLY A 171 -14.30 8.44 6.52
CA GLY A 171 -15.56 9.17 6.48
C GLY A 171 -15.54 10.47 5.68
N GLN A 172 -14.38 10.91 5.19
CA GLN A 172 -14.27 12.06 4.30
C GLN A 172 -14.94 11.75 2.96
N LYS A 173 -15.72 12.72 2.46
CA LYS A 173 -16.29 12.69 1.11
C LYS A 173 -15.38 13.45 0.17
N VAL A 174 -14.97 12.82 -0.93
CA VAL A 174 -14.13 13.43 -1.95
C VAL A 174 -14.84 13.36 -3.29
N ALA A 175 -14.84 14.47 -4.03
CA ALA A 175 -15.41 14.54 -5.36
C ALA A 175 -14.50 13.79 -6.35
N VAL A 176 -15.07 12.92 -7.18
CA VAL A 176 -14.33 12.10 -8.14
C VAL A 176 -15.07 12.06 -9.48
N ASP A 177 -14.35 11.94 -10.58
CA ASP A 177 -14.92 11.98 -11.92
C ASP A 177 -14.50 10.82 -12.85
N LYS A 178 -13.48 10.04 -12.47
CA LYS A 178 -13.05 8.83 -13.19
C LYS A 178 -12.70 7.69 -12.23
N LEU A 179 -12.84 6.46 -12.70
CA LEU A 179 -12.34 5.25 -12.06
C LEU A 179 -11.41 4.56 -13.05
N VAL A 180 -10.17 4.31 -12.65
CA VAL A 180 -9.15 3.70 -13.51
C VAL A 180 -8.65 2.38 -12.94
N SER A 181 -8.27 1.44 -13.82
CA SER A 181 -7.56 0.21 -13.46
C SER A 181 -6.07 0.33 -13.77
N VAL A 182 -5.22 -0.09 -12.84
CA VAL A 182 -3.78 -0.25 -13.02
C VAL A 182 -3.48 -1.75 -12.93
N GLU A 183 -2.87 -2.29 -13.97
CA GLU A 183 -2.36 -3.66 -14.01
C GLU A 183 -0.85 -3.61 -13.78
N GLU A 184 -0.33 -4.36 -12.81
CA GLU A 184 1.11 -4.59 -12.67
C GLU A 184 1.41 -6.09 -12.79
N GLU A 185 2.61 -6.42 -13.24
CA GLU A 185 3.04 -7.81 -13.34
C GLU A 185 3.08 -8.44 -11.94
N ASP A 186 2.45 -9.62 -11.79
CA ASP A 186 2.39 -10.42 -10.56
C ASP A 186 1.53 -9.87 -9.39
N ILE A 187 0.67 -8.85 -9.61
CA ILE A 187 -0.36 -8.42 -8.63
C ILE A 187 -1.77 -8.36 -9.24
N ASP A 188 -2.78 -8.38 -8.37
CA ASP A 188 -4.18 -8.22 -8.78
C ASP A 188 -4.45 -6.79 -9.29
N THR A 189 -5.34 -6.65 -10.29
CA THR A 189 -5.72 -5.35 -10.85
C THR A 189 -6.19 -4.39 -9.77
N GLN A 190 -5.52 -3.24 -9.67
CA GLN A 190 -5.80 -2.19 -8.70
C GLN A 190 -6.70 -1.11 -9.30
N PHE A 191 -7.63 -0.59 -8.51
CA PHE A 191 -8.57 0.45 -8.95
C PHE A 191 -8.32 1.76 -8.23
N TYR A 192 -8.33 2.87 -8.98
CA TYR A 192 -8.09 4.22 -8.45
C TYR A 192 -9.19 5.20 -8.89
N TYR A 193 -9.66 6.04 -7.98
CA TYR A 193 -10.63 7.10 -8.29
C TYR A 193 -9.91 8.44 -8.48
N LYS A 194 -10.03 9.07 -9.66
CA LYS A 194 -9.46 10.41 -9.91
C LYS A 194 -10.26 11.46 -9.16
N ILE A 195 -9.56 12.33 -8.42
CA ILE A 195 -10.15 13.46 -7.71
C ILE A 195 -10.57 14.51 -8.74
N ALA A 196 -11.84 14.92 -8.68
CA ALA A 196 -12.40 15.85 -9.66
C ALA A 196 -11.71 17.21 -9.60
N GLY A 197 -11.22 17.68 -10.76
CA GLY A 197 -10.50 18.95 -10.87
C GLY A 197 -9.05 18.91 -10.40
N LYS A 198 -8.50 17.72 -10.09
CA LYS A 198 -7.10 17.50 -9.73
C LYS A 198 -6.51 16.35 -10.54
N ASP A 199 -5.19 16.31 -10.64
CA ASP A 199 -4.44 15.16 -11.17
C ASP A 199 -3.93 14.29 -10.00
N GLU A 200 -4.84 14.00 -9.08
CA GLU A 200 -4.63 13.16 -7.92
C GLU A 200 -5.65 12.02 -7.92
N TYR A 201 -5.29 10.89 -7.32
CA TYR A 201 -6.07 9.66 -7.30
C TYR A 201 -6.22 9.14 -5.88
N ILE A 202 -7.28 8.38 -5.63
CA ILE A 202 -7.54 7.71 -4.36
C ILE A 202 -7.57 6.21 -4.63
N TYR A 203 -6.78 5.44 -3.90
CA TYR A 203 -6.80 3.99 -4.00
C TYR A 203 -8.19 3.45 -3.62
N GLY A 204 -8.82 2.82 -4.60
CA GLY A 204 -10.13 2.24 -4.53
C GLY A 204 -10.11 0.84 -3.92
N GLY A 205 -9.09 0.03 -4.20
CA GLY A 205 -8.96 -1.37 -3.80
C GLY A 205 -8.62 -2.28 -4.99
N GLU A 206 -8.57 -3.58 -4.76
CA GLU A 206 -8.31 -4.62 -5.78
C GLU A 206 -9.59 -5.38 -6.17
N ALA A 207 -9.58 -6.05 -7.32
CA ALA A 207 -10.75 -6.74 -7.89
C ALA A 207 -11.39 -7.75 -6.93
N ASP A 208 -10.58 -8.47 -6.16
CA ASP A 208 -11.01 -9.55 -5.27
C ASP A 208 -11.20 -9.11 -3.81
N TYR A 209 -10.91 -7.86 -3.48
CA TYR A 209 -10.93 -7.33 -2.11
C TYR A 209 -11.97 -6.23 -1.90
N GLU A 210 -12.27 -5.96 -0.62
CA GLU A 210 -13.20 -4.91 -0.27
C GLU A 210 -12.60 -3.53 -0.56
N TYR A 211 -13.23 -2.77 -1.46
CA TYR A 211 -12.82 -1.39 -1.78
C TYR A 211 -12.59 -0.53 -0.51
N ASN A 212 -11.47 0.20 -0.49
CA ASN A 212 -11.08 1.17 0.55
C ASN A 212 -11.96 2.42 0.59
N VAL A 213 -12.76 2.63 -0.45
CA VAL A 213 -13.75 3.70 -0.53
C VAL A 213 -15.15 3.15 -0.82
N THR A 214 -16.17 3.95 -0.52
CA THR A 214 -17.55 3.66 -0.90
C THR A 214 -18.02 4.69 -1.94
N PRO A 215 -18.26 4.30 -3.20
CA PRO A 215 -18.75 5.22 -4.22
C PRO A 215 -20.21 5.61 -3.97
N ARG A 216 -20.55 6.85 -4.34
CA ARG A 216 -21.92 7.37 -4.31
C ARG A 216 -22.74 6.83 -5.48
N GLN A 217 -22.11 6.71 -6.65
CA GLN A 217 -22.62 6.15 -7.90
C GLN A 217 -21.48 5.38 -8.57
N ASN A 218 -21.79 4.35 -9.35
CA ASN A 218 -20.75 3.59 -10.04
C ASN A 218 -20.21 4.40 -11.22
N LEU A 219 -18.90 4.47 -11.34
CA LEU A 219 -18.21 4.96 -12.53
C LEU A 219 -17.80 3.75 -13.38
N GLU A 220 -17.74 3.90 -14.70
CA GLU A 220 -17.16 2.88 -15.56
C GLU A 220 -15.64 2.85 -15.33
N VAL A 221 -15.08 1.64 -15.29
CA VAL A 221 -13.63 1.44 -15.20
C VAL A 221 -13.04 1.70 -16.57
N THR A 222 -11.97 2.48 -16.62
CA THR A 222 -11.14 2.66 -17.82
C THR A 222 -9.70 2.27 -17.51
N ASP A 223 -8.95 1.78 -18.48
CA ASP A 223 -7.53 1.51 -18.26
C ASP A 223 -6.79 2.80 -17.87
N PHE A 224 -5.89 2.69 -16.90
CA PHE A 224 -5.10 3.83 -16.48
C PHE A 224 -4.13 4.22 -17.59
N LYS A 225 -4.37 5.42 -18.14
CA LYS A 225 -3.44 6.09 -19.03
C LYS A 225 -2.91 7.31 -18.28
N SER A 226 -1.61 7.32 -17.98
CA SER A 226 -0.96 8.46 -17.32
C SER A 226 -1.35 9.76 -18.03
N PRO A 227 -1.81 10.80 -17.30
CA PRO A 227 -2.16 12.09 -17.88
C PRO A 227 -0.92 12.98 -18.12
N THR A 228 0.27 12.55 -17.70
CA THR A 228 1.54 13.25 -17.92
C THR A 228 2.33 12.66 -19.09
N LYS A 229 2.07 11.40 -19.46
CA LYS A 229 2.73 10.70 -20.57
C LYS A 229 1.75 10.43 -21.72
N ALA A 230 2.17 10.69 -22.95
CA ALA A 230 1.42 10.26 -24.13
C ALA A 230 1.48 8.73 -24.26
N GLN A 231 0.32 8.10 -24.42
CA GLN A 231 0.24 6.67 -24.77
C GLN A 231 0.24 6.58 -26.29
N LEU A 232 1.16 5.80 -26.85
CA LEU A 232 1.41 5.70 -28.28
C LEU A 232 1.07 4.30 -28.78
N ILE A 233 0.35 4.23 -29.89
CA ILE A 233 0.15 2.99 -30.66
C ILE A 233 0.87 3.15 -32.00
N PHE A 234 1.78 2.24 -32.32
CA PHE A 234 2.48 2.26 -33.60
C PHE A 234 1.51 1.96 -34.76
N ASN A 235 1.32 2.93 -35.65
CA ASN A 235 0.34 2.79 -36.75
C ASN A 235 0.90 2.02 -37.97
N LYS A 236 2.21 1.79 -37.97
CA LYS A 236 2.99 0.96 -38.90
C LYS A 236 4.26 0.44 -38.22
N ASP A 237 5.02 -0.40 -38.91
CA ASP A 237 6.37 -0.75 -38.45
C ASP A 237 7.26 0.50 -38.49
N ALA A 238 7.92 0.84 -37.38
CA ALA A 238 8.63 2.10 -37.23
C ALA A 238 10.03 1.91 -36.63
N ASP A 239 11.02 2.63 -37.17
CA ASP A 239 12.39 2.64 -36.64
C ASP A 239 12.49 3.47 -35.34
N VAL A 240 13.42 3.11 -34.47
CA VAL A 240 13.83 3.89 -33.30
C VAL A 240 15.10 4.67 -33.62
N TYR A 241 15.07 5.96 -33.33
CA TYR A 241 16.12 6.92 -33.62
C TYR A 241 16.90 7.33 -32.36
N THR A 242 18.10 7.84 -32.56
CA THR A 242 18.88 8.61 -31.57
C THR A 242 18.51 10.10 -31.67
N ILE A 243 18.93 10.90 -30.69
CA ILE A 243 18.75 12.37 -30.73
C ILE A 243 19.52 13.05 -31.88
N ASN A 244 20.51 12.37 -32.47
CA ASN A 244 21.22 12.83 -33.67
C ASN A 244 20.48 12.50 -34.98
N GLY A 245 19.28 11.96 -34.90
CA GLY A 245 18.47 11.60 -36.07
C GLY A 245 18.98 10.39 -36.84
N THR A 246 19.90 9.61 -36.27
CA THR A 246 20.35 8.34 -36.84
C THR A 246 19.56 7.19 -36.25
N LYS A 247 19.34 6.13 -37.03
CA LYS A 247 18.68 4.91 -36.54
C LYS A 247 19.57 4.22 -35.51
N LYS A 248 18.98 3.72 -34.42
CA LYS A 248 19.73 2.91 -33.44
C LYS A 248 20.18 1.58 -34.07
N ASP A 249 21.45 1.23 -33.84
CA ASP A 249 22.01 -0.06 -34.26
C ASP A 249 21.72 -1.11 -33.17
N HIS A 250 20.65 -1.88 -33.37
CA HIS A 250 20.25 -2.99 -32.50
C HIS A 250 19.48 -4.03 -33.33
N PRO A 251 19.53 -5.34 -33.00
CA PRO A 251 18.75 -6.37 -33.69
C PRO A 251 17.22 -6.12 -33.72
N TYR A 252 16.73 -5.18 -32.90
CA TYR A 252 15.32 -4.81 -32.78
C TYR A 252 15.08 -3.31 -33.05
N ARG A 253 15.78 -2.73 -34.04
CA ARG A 253 15.66 -1.29 -34.40
C ARG A 253 14.24 -0.85 -34.80
N THR A 254 13.38 -1.80 -35.18
CA THR A 254 11.99 -1.54 -35.57
C THR A 254 11.03 -2.03 -34.51
N THR A 255 10.04 -1.20 -34.19
CA THR A 255 8.82 -1.55 -33.48
C THR A 255 7.77 -1.99 -34.49
N THR A 256 6.94 -2.97 -34.13
CA THR A 256 5.92 -3.51 -35.02
C THR A 256 4.61 -2.72 -34.93
N LYS A 257 3.87 -2.66 -36.04
CA LYS A 257 2.52 -2.09 -36.04
C LYS A 257 1.64 -2.69 -34.93
N GLY A 258 0.95 -1.81 -34.21
CA GLY A 258 0.06 -2.15 -33.09
C GLY A 258 0.80 -2.35 -31.76
N ALA A 259 2.13 -2.24 -31.72
CA ALA A 259 2.84 -2.16 -30.46
C ALA A 259 2.42 -0.88 -29.69
N GLU A 260 2.61 -0.92 -28.37
CA GLU A 260 2.31 0.19 -27.48
C GLU A 260 3.60 0.74 -26.86
N ALA A 261 3.66 2.04 -26.64
CA ALA A 261 4.74 2.70 -25.92
C ALA A 261 4.23 3.94 -25.17
N THR A 262 5.03 4.46 -24.24
CA THR A 262 4.78 5.74 -23.60
C THR A 262 5.78 6.79 -24.06
N ALA A 263 5.38 8.05 -24.10
CA ALA A 263 6.27 9.17 -24.34
C ALA A 263 6.08 10.30 -23.33
N ASP A 264 7.17 10.96 -22.97
CA ASP A 264 7.22 12.02 -21.96
C ASP A 264 7.75 13.36 -22.51
N GLU A 265 8.18 13.37 -23.77
CA GLU A 265 8.61 14.57 -24.49
C GLU A 265 8.26 14.47 -25.98
N LEU A 266 7.96 15.62 -26.57
CA LEU A 266 7.76 15.80 -28.01
C LEU A 266 8.76 16.86 -28.46
N LEU A 267 9.53 16.60 -29.50
CA LEU A 267 10.59 17.49 -29.97
C LEU A 267 10.88 17.29 -31.46
N TYR A 268 11.43 18.31 -32.10
CA TYR A 268 12.00 18.20 -33.43
C TYR A 268 13.41 17.62 -33.35
N ILE A 269 13.72 16.67 -34.24
CA ILE A 269 15.04 16.07 -34.41
C ILE A 269 15.47 16.27 -35.87
N TRP A 270 16.72 16.70 -36.08
CA TRP A 270 17.31 16.83 -37.40
C TRP A 270 17.72 15.46 -37.94
N LEU A 271 17.24 15.11 -39.12
CA LEU A 271 17.58 13.88 -39.83
C LEU A 271 18.70 14.18 -40.85
N PRO A 272 19.97 13.83 -40.57
CA PRO A 272 21.09 14.21 -41.43
C PRO A 272 21.00 13.61 -42.84
N ASP A 273 20.50 12.38 -42.95
CA ASP A 273 20.33 11.68 -44.24
C ASP A 273 19.23 12.31 -45.10
N GLU A 274 18.24 12.96 -44.46
CA GLU A 274 17.10 13.57 -45.15
C GLU A 274 17.21 15.10 -45.26
N GLN A 275 18.21 15.71 -44.61
CA GLN A 275 18.43 17.16 -44.52
C GLN A 275 17.17 17.95 -44.13
N LYS A 276 16.44 17.46 -43.13
CA LYS A 276 15.27 18.14 -42.58
C LYS A 276 15.06 17.80 -41.11
N SER A 277 14.34 18.67 -40.41
CA SER A 277 13.83 18.39 -39.08
C SER A 277 12.46 17.72 -39.16
N GLU A 278 12.26 16.67 -38.38
CA GLU A 278 10.96 16.03 -38.21
C GLU A 278 10.59 15.96 -36.73
N LEU A 279 9.30 15.77 -36.45
CA LEU A 279 8.78 15.71 -35.10
C LEU A 279 8.85 14.28 -34.54
N PHE A 280 9.33 14.13 -33.31
CA PHE A 280 9.54 12.86 -32.64
C PHE A 280 8.97 12.86 -31.22
N TYR A 281 8.50 11.69 -30.79
CA TYR A 281 8.27 11.40 -29.38
C TYR A 281 9.52 10.77 -28.77
N HIS A 282 9.91 11.24 -27.59
CA HIS A 282 10.89 10.57 -26.75
C HIS A 282 10.26 9.33 -26.10
N LEU A 283 10.93 8.19 -26.24
CA LEU A 283 10.55 6.91 -25.67
C LEU A 283 11.49 6.61 -24.50
N PRO A 284 11.08 6.93 -23.25
CA PRO A 284 11.90 6.63 -22.09
C PRO A 284 12.06 5.13 -21.93
N ASN A 285 13.28 4.70 -21.60
CA ASN A 285 13.54 3.31 -21.20
C ASN A 285 13.01 2.26 -22.18
N VAL A 286 13.34 2.39 -23.47
CA VAL A 286 12.81 1.47 -24.51
C VAL A 286 13.14 0.02 -24.13
N LYS A 287 12.11 -0.72 -23.69
CA LYS A 287 12.13 -2.18 -23.51
C LYS A 287 11.83 -2.81 -24.86
N SER A 288 12.39 -3.99 -25.15
CA SER A 288 12.05 -4.72 -26.36
C SER A 288 10.58 -5.18 -26.32
N TYR A 289 9.67 -4.36 -26.87
CA TYR A 289 8.31 -4.78 -27.20
C TYR A 289 8.36 -5.65 -28.45
N VAL A 290 8.93 -6.86 -28.32
CA VAL A 290 9.01 -7.82 -29.41
C VAL A 290 8.51 -9.17 -28.92
N ASN A 291 7.41 -9.63 -29.53
CA ASN A 291 6.93 -10.99 -29.40
C ASN A 291 8.07 -12.00 -29.66
N SER A 292 8.27 -12.92 -28.72
CA SER A 292 8.99 -14.20 -28.83
C SER A 292 10.51 -14.33 -28.59
N ILE A 293 11.23 -13.40 -27.92
CA ILE A 293 12.56 -13.71 -27.31
C ILE A 293 12.74 -12.92 -26.00
N LYS A 294 13.33 -13.58 -24.98
CA LYS A 294 13.69 -13.11 -23.62
C LYS A 294 13.31 -11.66 -23.28
N LYS A 295 12.28 -11.52 -22.43
CA LYS A 295 12.01 -10.35 -21.60
C LYS A 295 13.33 -9.75 -21.07
N ASP A 296 13.46 -8.42 -21.10
CA ASP A 296 14.36 -7.62 -20.26
C ASP A 296 15.69 -7.10 -20.84
N GLU A 297 15.88 -7.00 -22.16
CA GLU A 297 17.03 -6.23 -22.70
C GLU A 297 16.68 -4.74 -22.86
N TYR A 298 17.33 -3.92 -22.04
CA TYR A 298 17.20 -2.47 -22.03
C TYR A 298 18.09 -1.84 -23.10
N ILE A 299 17.49 -1.15 -24.09
CA ILE A 299 18.25 -0.52 -25.18
C ILE A 299 18.49 0.99 -24.98
N GLY A 300 18.12 1.55 -23.82
CA GLY A 300 18.27 2.98 -23.49
C GLY A 300 17.28 3.91 -24.19
N GLU A 301 17.50 5.21 -24.04
CA GLU A 301 16.63 6.29 -24.56
C GLU A 301 16.48 6.26 -26.08
N GLY A 302 15.26 6.32 -26.60
CA GLY A 302 14.99 6.26 -28.03
C GLY A 302 13.95 7.29 -28.48
N PHE A 303 13.81 7.45 -29.80
CA PHE A 303 12.86 8.39 -30.39
C PHE A 303 12.09 7.74 -31.54
N VAL A 304 10.79 8.04 -31.67
CA VAL A 304 9.96 7.61 -32.80
C VAL A 304 9.34 8.82 -33.49
N LYS A 305 9.27 8.79 -34.83
CA LYS A 305 8.58 9.84 -35.60
C LYS A 305 7.13 9.96 -35.14
N ALA A 306 6.67 11.18 -34.92
CA ALA A 306 5.30 11.45 -34.51
C ALA A 306 4.26 11.02 -35.58
N SER A 307 4.66 10.90 -36.85
CA SER A 307 3.81 10.39 -37.93
C SER A 307 3.59 8.87 -37.89
N ASP A 308 4.41 8.15 -37.13
CA ASP A 308 4.47 6.68 -37.15
C ASP A 308 3.69 6.05 -35.98
N VAL A 309 3.07 6.91 -35.16
CA VAL A 309 2.29 6.54 -33.98
C VAL A 309 0.98 7.34 -33.93
N ASP A 310 -0.03 6.74 -33.33
CA ASP A 310 -1.27 7.41 -32.94
C ASP A 310 -1.26 7.60 -31.42
N VAL A 311 -1.73 8.75 -30.92
CA VAL A 311 -1.85 9.00 -29.48
C VAL A 311 -3.17 8.42 -28.99
N ASP A 312 -3.10 7.46 -28.08
CA ASP A 312 -4.23 6.68 -27.57
C ASP A 312 -4.75 7.19 -26.20
N ASN A 313 -4.31 8.37 -25.77
CA ASN A 313 -4.87 9.07 -24.62
C ASN A 313 -5.07 10.57 -24.88
N ASP A 314 -5.69 11.27 -23.93
CA ASP A 314 -5.99 12.70 -24.04
C ASP A 314 -4.75 13.61 -23.84
N VAL A 315 -3.55 13.04 -23.68
CA VAL A 315 -2.33 13.79 -23.39
C VAL A 315 -1.78 14.43 -24.65
N LYS A 316 -1.63 15.75 -24.61
CA LYS A 316 -1.09 16.54 -25.72
C LYS A 316 0.24 17.15 -25.33
N LEU A 317 1.32 16.44 -25.64
CA LEU A 317 2.67 16.97 -25.52
C LEU A 317 2.87 18.11 -26.52
N LYS A 318 3.66 19.11 -26.13
CA LYS A 318 4.03 20.23 -27.00
C LYS A 318 5.50 20.10 -27.39
N PRO A 319 5.88 20.44 -28.63
CA PRO A 319 7.28 20.46 -29.02
C PRO A 319 8.09 21.36 -28.08
N VAL A 320 9.17 20.83 -27.50
CA VAL A 320 10.05 21.60 -26.58
C VAL A 320 11.08 22.46 -27.31
N ASN A 321 11.25 22.26 -28.61
CA ASN A 321 12.10 23.03 -29.52
C ASN A 321 11.38 23.27 -30.86
N THR A 322 12.06 23.98 -31.76
CA THR A 322 11.62 24.27 -33.13
C THR A 322 12.46 23.52 -34.17
N GLU A 323 11.95 23.43 -35.41
CA GLU A 323 12.68 22.83 -36.53
C GLU A 323 14.08 23.43 -36.73
N LYS A 324 14.20 24.76 -36.59
CA LYS A 324 15.47 25.48 -36.73
C LYS A 324 16.44 25.16 -35.60
N GLU A 325 15.94 25.01 -34.38
CA GLU A 325 16.76 24.63 -33.23
C GLU A 325 17.23 23.18 -33.32
N ALA A 326 16.45 22.29 -33.93
CA ALA A 326 16.85 20.92 -34.19
C ALA A 326 17.97 20.84 -35.24
N GLU A 327 17.87 21.58 -36.35
CA GLU A 327 18.92 21.69 -37.37
C GLU A 327 20.21 22.28 -36.77
N ALA A 328 20.10 23.41 -36.06
CA ALA A 328 21.24 24.00 -35.36
C ALA A 328 21.79 23.09 -34.25
N GLY A 329 20.95 22.20 -33.70
CA GLY A 329 21.31 21.21 -32.69
C GLY A 329 22.21 20.09 -33.21
N ALA A 330 22.21 19.83 -34.51
CA ALA A 330 22.94 18.71 -35.12
C ALA A 330 24.45 18.95 -35.27
N ILE A 331 24.92 20.18 -35.06
CA ILE A 331 26.35 20.51 -35.13
C ILE A 331 27.06 20.09 -33.84
N THR A 332 28.37 19.85 -33.93
CA THR A 332 29.22 19.55 -32.77
C THR A 332 29.17 20.68 -31.75
N ALA A 333 28.92 20.33 -30.48
CA ALA A 333 28.84 21.28 -29.38
C ALA A 333 30.19 21.90 -29.05
N SER A 334 30.20 23.23 -28.87
CA SER A 334 31.33 23.97 -28.32
C SER A 334 31.38 23.87 -26.79
N SER A 335 32.43 24.39 -26.17
CA SER A 335 32.50 24.51 -24.71
C SER A 335 31.41 25.42 -24.13
N ASP A 336 30.94 26.41 -24.91
CA ASP A 336 29.87 27.30 -24.46
C ASP A 336 28.52 26.59 -24.42
N ASP A 337 28.24 25.73 -25.39
CA ASP A 337 26.99 24.93 -25.44
C ASP A 337 26.89 23.94 -24.28
N LYS A 338 28.03 23.52 -23.72
CA LYS A 338 28.12 22.56 -22.61
C LYS A 338 27.98 23.17 -21.22
N LYS A 339 27.86 24.50 -21.10
CA LYS A 339 27.85 25.20 -19.80
C LYS A 339 26.74 24.71 -18.86
N GLU A 340 25.53 24.49 -19.38
CA GLU A 340 24.40 24.01 -18.58
C GLU A 340 24.62 22.57 -18.09
N LEU A 341 24.99 21.66 -19.00
CA LEU A 341 25.31 20.27 -18.65
C LEU A 341 26.44 20.19 -17.63
N GLN A 342 27.49 21.00 -17.81
CA GLN A 342 28.60 21.07 -16.86
C GLN A 342 28.16 21.59 -15.48
N SER A 343 27.23 22.54 -15.43
CA SER A 343 26.67 23.02 -14.16
C SER A 343 25.93 21.90 -13.42
N LEU A 344 25.08 21.15 -14.10
CA LEU A 344 24.34 20.01 -13.52
C LEU A 344 25.30 18.90 -13.04
N ILE A 345 26.37 18.62 -13.80
CA ILE A 345 27.40 17.66 -13.38
C ILE A 345 28.14 18.15 -12.13
N ASN A 346 28.44 19.45 -12.04
CA ASN A 346 29.12 20.03 -10.89
C ASN A 346 28.27 19.96 -9.60
N ASP A 347 26.94 19.88 -9.73
CA ASP A 347 26.03 19.70 -8.61
C ASP A 347 26.02 18.28 -8.03
N GLU A 348 26.72 17.30 -8.62
CA GLU A 348 26.78 15.91 -8.17
C GLU A 348 26.98 15.78 -6.66
N GLN A 349 27.98 16.47 -6.11
CA GLN A 349 28.31 16.37 -4.70
C GLN A 349 27.19 16.95 -3.82
N THR A 350 26.58 18.04 -4.25
CA THR A 350 25.45 18.67 -3.54
C THR A 350 24.23 17.74 -3.55
N VAL A 351 23.89 17.17 -4.71
CA VAL A 351 22.75 16.26 -4.87
C VAL A 351 22.97 14.99 -4.04
N LYS A 352 24.11 14.32 -4.19
CA LYS A 352 24.43 13.07 -3.48
C LYS A 352 24.59 13.26 -1.96
N ALA A 353 24.94 14.46 -1.51
CA ALA A 353 24.98 14.78 -0.09
C ALA A 353 23.60 15.03 0.52
N GLY A 354 22.59 15.37 -0.29
CA GLY A 354 21.25 15.71 0.16
C GLY A 354 20.39 14.52 0.57
N ASP A 355 19.42 14.78 1.45
CA ASP A 355 18.37 13.83 1.82
C ASP A 355 17.56 13.33 0.61
N PRO A 356 17.23 14.18 -0.41
CA PRO A 356 16.56 13.72 -1.64
C PRO A 356 17.26 12.53 -2.28
N TYR A 357 18.58 12.56 -2.42
CA TYR A 357 19.31 11.43 -2.97
C TYR A 357 19.40 10.27 -1.97
N LYS A 358 19.96 10.51 -0.79
CA LYS A 358 20.29 9.45 0.19
C LYS A 358 19.11 8.62 0.65
N LEU A 359 17.93 9.23 0.70
CA LEU A 359 16.72 8.62 1.24
C LEU A 359 15.70 8.26 0.15
N SER A 360 16.02 8.48 -1.14
CA SER A 360 15.16 8.05 -2.25
C SER A 360 15.04 6.53 -2.32
N GLU A 361 14.07 6.05 -3.08
CA GLU A 361 14.05 4.66 -3.51
C GLU A 361 15.30 4.31 -4.35
N SER A 362 15.75 3.05 -4.23
CA SER A 362 17.00 2.60 -4.83
C SER A 362 17.05 2.78 -6.35
N TYR A 363 15.95 2.49 -7.06
CA TYR A 363 15.89 2.62 -8.52
C TYR A 363 15.96 4.09 -8.99
N LEU A 364 15.48 5.05 -8.19
CA LEU A 364 15.56 6.48 -8.51
C LEU A 364 17.00 6.99 -8.42
N ARG A 365 17.75 6.55 -7.40
CA ARG A 365 19.18 6.84 -7.31
C ARG A 365 19.96 6.24 -8.47
N VAL A 366 19.67 4.99 -8.82
CA VAL A 366 20.29 4.33 -9.98
C VAL A 366 20.00 5.11 -11.26
N SER A 367 18.77 5.59 -11.44
CA SER A 367 18.39 6.41 -12.61
C SER A 367 19.18 7.73 -12.65
N TYR A 368 19.34 8.41 -11.51
CA TYR A 368 20.18 9.62 -11.41
C TYR A 368 21.65 9.33 -11.72
N ASP A 369 22.23 8.28 -11.13
CA ASP A 369 23.64 7.90 -11.36
C ASP A 369 23.89 7.56 -12.83
N GLN A 370 22.98 6.82 -13.48
CA GLN A 370 23.06 6.49 -14.90
C GLN A 370 22.97 7.74 -15.78
N ALA A 371 22.03 8.66 -15.49
CA ALA A 371 21.90 9.92 -16.21
C ALA A 371 23.15 10.80 -16.02
N LEU A 372 23.75 10.81 -14.83
CA LEU A 372 24.97 11.54 -14.52
C LEU A 372 26.18 10.97 -15.26
N ASP A 373 26.30 9.65 -15.34
CA ASP A 373 27.37 9.00 -16.09
C ASP A 373 27.25 9.27 -17.59
N ALA A 374 26.04 9.20 -18.15
CA ALA A 374 25.76 9.59 -19.54
C ALA A 374 26.09 11.08 -19.77
N ALA A 375 25.69 11.97 -18.86
CA ALA A 375 26.02 13.39 -18.90
C ALA A 375 27.53 13.64 -18.92
N LYS A 376 28.31 12.97 -18.05
CA LYS A 376 29.77 13.07 -18.01
C LYS A 376 30.41 12.61 -19.32
N GLN A 377 29.92 11.51 -19.90
CA GLN A 377 30.41 11.00 -21.19
C GLN A 377 30.13 11.99 -22.33
N THR A 378 28.91 12.51 -22.43
CA THR A 378 28.52 13.52 -23.43
C THR A 378 29.33 14.81 -23.27
N ASN A 379 29.54 15.25 -22.02
CA ASN A 379 30.32 16.45 -21.73
C ASN A 379 31.81 16.28 -22.11
N ALA A 380 32.39 15.11 -21.89
CA ALA A 380 33.78 14.79 -22.27
C ALA A 380 33.98 14.56 -23.78
N SER A 381 32.93 14.17 -24.51
CA SER A 381 33.02 13.86 -25.94
C SER A 381 33.27 15.11 -26.79
N SER A 382 34.32 15.10 -27.61
CA SER A 382 34.59 16.13 -28.61
C SER A 382 33.69 16.04 -29.85
N LYS A 383 32.84 15.02 -29.93
CA LYS A 383 31.93 14.75 -31.06
C LYS A 383 30.46 14.91 -30.70
N ALA A 384 30.13 15.14 -29.43
CA ALA A 384 28.76 15.32 -29.01
C ALA A 384 28.13 16.52 -29.73
N SER A 385 26.93 16.34 -30.27
CA SER A 385 26.15 17.42 -30.86
C SER A 385 25.55 18.32 -29.78
N ILE A 386 25.09 19.52 -30.17
CA ILE A 386 24.34 20.40 -29.26
C ILE A 386 23.05 19.70 -28.79
N ALA A 387 22.39 18.93 -29.64
CA ALA A 387 21.18 18.18 -29.29
C ALA A 387 21.47 17.09 -28.25
N GLU A 388 22.57 16.35 -28.38
CA GLU A 388 23.01 15.37 -27.37
C GLU A 388 23.30 16.02 -26.01
N VAL A 389 23.97 17.18 -26.02
CA VAL A 389 24.27 17.94 -24.79
C VAL A 389 22.98 18.39 -24.10
N LYS A 390 22.02 18.93 -24.85
CA LYS A 390 20.72 19.35 -24.31
C LYS A 390 19.90 18.18 -23.78
N GLN A 391 19.86 17.05 -24.49
CA GLN A 391 19.14 15.86 -24.02
C GLN A 391 19.75 15.30 -22.74
N ALA A 392 21.08 15.22 -22.67
CA ALA A 392 21.76 14.76 -21.46
C ALA A 392 21.50 15.69 -20.26
N ALA A 393 21.44 17.02 -20.50
CA ALA A 393 21.10 17.98 -19.45
C ALA A 393 19.66 17.79 -18.96
N TRP A 394 18.70 17.64 -19.88
CA TRP A 394 17.29 17.39 -19.55
C TRP A 394 17.10 16.09 -18.77
N LEU A 395 17.72 14.99 -19.20
CA LEU A 395 17.65 13.69 -18.52
C LEU A 395 18.22 13.76 -17.11
N LEU A 396 19.37 14.42 -16.91
CA LEU A 396 20.00 14.57 -15.60
C LEU A 396 19.16 15.45 -14.66
N ASP A 397 18.66 16.59 -15.14
CA ASP A 397 17.78 17.46 -14.37
C ASP A 397 16.46 16.76 -13.99
N LYS A 398 15.87 16.03 -14.93
CA LYS A 398 14.68 15.20 -14.70
C LYS A 398 14.94 14.14 -13.64
N ALA A 399 16.02 13.37 -13.77
CA ALA A 399 16.35 12.32 -12.80
C ALA A 399 16.63 12.91 -11.41
N ALA A 400 17.28 14.07 -11.32
CA ALA A 400 17.50 14.78 -10.06
C ALA A 400 16.18 15.22 -9.41
N LYS A 401 15.22 15.72 -10.19
CA LYS A 401 13.89 16.13 -9.71
C LYS A 401 12.99 14.97 -9.30
N SER A 402 13.23 13.78 -9.86
CA SER A 402 12.51 12.55 -9.50
C SER A 402 12.95 11.96 -8.15
N LEU A 403 14.07 12.40 -7.57
CA LEU A 403 14.53 11.95 -6.26
C LEU A 403 13.50 12.33 -5.18
N ASN A 404 12.91 11.33 -4.53
CA ASN A 404 11.80 11.46 -3.58
C ASN A 404 12.22 11.37 -2.10
N GLY A 405 13.52 11.27 -1.82
CA GLY A 405 14.03 11.08 -0.47
C GLY A 405 13.68 12.19 0.50
N ALA A 406 13.02 11.84 1.61
CA ALA A 406 12.70 12.80 2.67
C ALA A 406 12.75 12.12 4.04
N LYS A 407 13.20 12.86 5.05
CA LYS A 407 13.16 12.39 6.44
C LYS A 407 11.73 12.31 6.94
N VAL A 408 11.44 11.25 7.67
CA VAL A 408 10.15 11.09 8.35
C VAL A 408 9.99 12.18 9.42
N GLN A 409 8.90 12.93 9.34
CA GLN A 409 8.50 13.85 10.39
C GLN A 409 7.97 13.06 11.59
N VAL A 410 8.69 13.11 12.70
CA VAL A 410 8.27 12.54 13.98
C VAL A 410 8.05 13.66 14.98
N THR A 411 7.28 13.45 16.05
CA THR A 411 7.11 14.55 17.02
C THR A 411 8.09 14.53 18.19
N TYR A 412 8.72 13.38 18.51
CA TYR A 412 9.91 13.35 19.36
C TYR A 412 10.93 12.33 18.86
N LEU A 413 12.12 12.80 18.48
CA LEU A 413 13.21 11.94 17.99
C LEU A 413 13.70 10.94 19.04
N ASN A 414 13.65 11.31 20.32
CA ASN A 414 14.05 10.44 21.42
C ASN A 414 12.95 9.45 21.84
N LYS A 415 11.81 9.46 21.15
CA LYS A 415 10.62 8.72 21.56
C LYS A 415 9.69 8.42 20.39
N ILE A 416 10.10 7.44 19.60
CA ILE A 416 9.43 7.01 18.39
C ILE A 416 8.20 6.16 18.74
N THR A 417 7.02 6.55 18.26
CA THR A 417 5.81 5.72 18.33
C THR A 417 5.90 4.55 17.35
N ASN A 418 5.09 3.51 17.50
CA ASN A 418 5.12 2.38 16.54
C ASN A 418 4.80 2.82 15.10
N ARG A 419 3.90 3.81 14.92
CA ARG A 419 3.58 4.33 13.59
C ARG A 419 4.74 5.09 12.96
N GLU A 420 5.43 5.91 13.76
CA GLU A 420 6.62 6.62 13.31
C GLU A 420 7.77 5.64 13.03
N ALA A 421 7.91 4.58 13.85
CA ALA A 421 8.90 3.54 13.65
C ALA A 421 8.73 2.87 12.29
N THR A 422 7.52 2.46 11.93
CA THR A 422 7.22 1.82 10.64
C THR A 422 7.60 2.69 9.46
N LYS A 423 7.21 3.97 9.47
CA LYS A 423 7.58 4.90 8.40
C LYS A 423 9.09 5.03 8.25
N ILE A 424 9.82 5.03 9.37
CA ILE A 424 11.29 5.10 9.36
C ILE A 424 11.88 3.78 8.85
N GLU A 425 11.33 2.64 9.24
CA GLU A 425 11.76 1.31 8.77
C GLU A 425 11.56 1.18 7.26
N GLU A 426 10.39 1.56 6.75
CA GLU A 426 10.06 1.59 5.32
C GLU A 426 11.02 2.50 4.55
N LEU A 427 11.28 3.70 5.07
CA LEU A 427 12.24 4.63 4.48
C LEU A 427 13.65 4.03 4.42
N VAL A 428 14.11 3.38 5.49
CA VAL A 428 15.43 2.71 5.49
C VAL A 428 15.45 1.62 4.44
N SER A 429 14.43 0.77 4.38
CA SER A 429 14.38 -0.32 3.41
C SER A 429 14.32 0.18 1.96
N ALA A 430 13.54 1.22 1.67
CA ALA A 430 13.54 1.88 0.37
C ALA A 430 14.91 2.49 0.03
N ALA A 431 15.56 3.11 1.02
CA ALA A 431 16.83 3.80 0.85
C ALA A 431 18.04 2.86 0.76
N THR A 432 18.04 1.70 1.41
CA THR A 432 19.23 0.83 1.43
C THR A 432 19.03 -0.49 0.70
N GLY A 433 17.78 -0.90 0.46
CA GLY A 433 17.44 -2.28 0.05
C GLY A 433 17.52 -3.28 1.21
N ASP A 434 18.01 -2.86 2.38
CA ASP A 434 18.14 -3.72 3.55
C ASP A 434 16.85 -3.76 4.35
N TRP A 435 16.63 -4.86 5.04
CA TRP A 435 15.57 -4.91 6.05
C TRP A 435 15.96 -4.08 7.28
N ALA A 436 15.01 -3.31 7.83
CA ALA A 436 15.20 -2.49 9.02
C ALA A 436 14.12 -2.73 10.10
N THR A 437 14.50 -2.57 11.36
CA THR A 437 13.54 -2.63 12.48
C THR A 437 13.99 -1.85 13.71
N PHE A 438 13.02 -1.37 14.47
CA PHE A 438 13.18 -0.83 15.79
C PHE A 438 13.18 -1.92 16.86
N VAL A 439 14.12 -1.81 17.79
CA VAL A 439 14.21 -2.64 18.99
C VAL A 439 14.22 -1.78 20.25
N ASN A 440 14.07 -2.43 21.41
CA ASN A 440 14.18 -1.78 22.71
C ASN A 440 13.19 -0.60 22.87
N HIS A 441 11.89 -0.87 22.65
CA HIS A 441 10.81 0.14 22.73
C HIS A 441 11.02 1.33 21.77
N ASN A 442 11.43 1.04 20.53
CA ASN A 442 11.71 2.02 19.48
C ASN A 442 12.75 3.07 19.87
N THR A 443 13.74 2.68 20.67
CA THR A 443 14.87 3.55 21.04
C THR A 443 16.13 3.25 20.25
N LYS A 444 16.15 2.13 19.52
CA LYS A 444 17.28 1.70 18.72
C LYS A 444 16.79 1.19 17.38
N LEU A 445 17.27 1.78 16.30
CA LEU A 445 17.05 1.34 14.93
C LEU A 445 18.22 0.45 14.50
N ILE A 446 17.91 -0.68 13.87
CA ILE A 446 18.90 -1.60 13.31
C ILE A 446 18.50 -1.99 11.88
N SER A 447 19.47 -2.27 11.04
CA SER A 447 19.29 -2.89 9.72
C SER A 447 20.08 -4.17 9.60
N PHE A 448 19.74 -4.97 8.60
CA PHE A 448 20.39 -6.23 8.29
C PHE A 448 20.68 -6.28 6.80
N ASP A 449 21.95 -6.38 6.45
CA ASP A 449 22.37 -6.54 5.06
C ASP A 449 22.02 -7.94 4.50
N ASP A 450 22.33 -8.18 3.23
CA ASP A 450 22.14 -9.47 2.56
C ASP A 450 22.88 -10.65 3.23
N ASP A 451 23.92 -10.35 4.02
CA ASP A 451 24.65 -11.31 4.83
C ASP A 451 24.00 -11.54 6.22
N ASN A 452 22.87 -10.89 6.49
CA ASN A 452 22.17 -10.82 7.77
C ASN A 452 23.07 -10.30 8.91
N VAL A 453 24.07 -9.47 8.58
CA VAL A 453 24.89 -8.79 9.57
C VAL A 453 24.11 -7.58 10.08
N GLN A 454 23.98 -7.48 11.40
CA GLN A 454 23.21 -6.42 12.03
C GLN A 454 24.03 -5.13 12.15
N HIS A 455 23.51 -4.04 11.60
CA HIS A 455 24.06 -2.69 11.74
C HIS A 455 23.17 -1.85 12.64
N THR A 456 23.76 -0.95 13.44
CA THR A 456 22.97 0.01 14.23
C THR A 456 22.92 1.34 13.49
N LEU A 457 21.72 1.84 13.25
CA LEU A 457 21.50 3.08 12.52
C LEU A 457 21.19 4.24 13.46
N ASN A 458 21.58 5.45 13.06
CA ASN A 458 21.23 6.66 13.76
C ASN A 458 19.85 7.16 13.28
N ILE A 459 18.90 7.26 14.20
CA ILE A 459 17.50 7.63 13.88
C ILE A 459 17.42 9.02 13.23
N ALA A 460 18.30 9.96 13.61
CA ALA A 460 18.30 11.33 13.08
C ALA A 460 18.71 11.45 11.60
N ASP A 461 19.25 10.37 11.03
CA ASP A 461 19.59 10.30 9.61
C ASP A 461 18.34 10.01 8.76
N TYR A 462 17.27 9.47 9.37
CA TYR A 462 16.03 9.07 8.69
C TYR A 462 14.80 9.83 9.18
N ALA A 463 14.91 10.53 10.30
CA ALA A 463 13.80 11.25 10.90
C ALA A 463 14.21 12.66 11.34
N THR A 464 13.24 13.57 11.32
CA THR A 464 13.38 14.90 11.88
C THR A 464 12.22 15.21 12.82
N GLN A 465 12.49 16.00 13.85
CA GLN A 465 11.46 16.36 14.82
C GLN A 465 10.65 17.54 14.30
N ALA A 466 9.33 17.36 14.16
CA ALA A 466 8.40 18.44 13.89
C ALA A 466 8.54 19.54 14.96
N PRO A 467 8.31 20.83 14.61
CA PRO A 467 8.24 21.91 15.58
C PRO A 467 7.29 21.52 16.71
N GLU A 468 7.77 21.57 17.94
CA GLU A 468 7.09 21.01 19.10
C GLU A 468 5.63 21.49 19.13
N PRO A 469 4.62 20.59 19.02
CA PRO A 469 3.24 21.03 18.87
C PRO A 469 2.87 21.92 20.06
N ALA A 470 2.33 23.11 19.77
CA ALA A 470 2.06 24.17 20.74
C ALA A 470 1.46 23.61 22.05
N ARG A 471 2.32 23.45 23.06
CA ARG A 471 1.92 22.90 24.35
C ARG A 471 1.10 23.94 25.09
N LYS A 472 -0.18 23.66 25.35
CA LYS A 472 -0.88 24.37 26.44
C LYS A 472 -0.19 24.00 27.75
N LYS A 473 0.33 24.99 28.50
CA LYS A 473 0.99 24.82 29.81
C LYS A 473 0.32 23.69 30.60
N SER A 474 1.07 22.64 30.96
CA SER A 474 0.44 21.58 31.76
C SER A 474 0.13 22.09 33.15
N LYS A 475 -0.99 21.64 33.70
CA LYS A 475 -1.30 21.88 35.11
C LYS A 475 -0.27 21.11 35.95
N THR A 476 0.11 21.63 37.11
CA THR A 476 1.07 21.00 38.04
C THR A 476 0.76 19.53 38.35
N ASP A 477 -0.52 19.16 38.30
CA ASP A 477 -0.99 17.83 38.65
C ASP A 477 -1.01 16.84 37.46
N ASN A 478 -0.74 17.31 36.23
CA ASN A 478 -0.74 16.51 35.01
C ASN A 478 0.55 16.71 34.21
N GLU A 479 1.34 15.66 34.03
CA GLU A 479 2.68 15.70 33.42
C GLU A 479 2.94 14.43 32.61
N SER A 480 3.85 14.46 31.64
CA SER A 480 4.22 13.27 30.85
C SER A 480 5.71 13.19 30.60
N SER A 481 6.23 11.97 30.65
CA SER A 481 7.62 11.67 30.32
C SER A 481 7.94 11.79 28.83
N LEU A 482 6.98 12.19 28.00
CA LEU A 482 7.25 12.66 26.64
C LEU A 482 7.95 14.02 26.64
N TYR A 483 7.67 14.88 27.63
CA TYR A 483 8.16 16.25 27.62
C TYR A 483 9.46 16.38 28.44
N PRO A 484 10.59 16.82 27.83
CA PRO A 484 11.85 17.02 28.55
C PRO A 484 11.72 17.95 29.76
N GLU A 485 10.91 19.00 29.66
CA GLU A 485 10.66 19.93 30.77
C GLU A 485 9.91 19.28 31.94
N ASP A 486 8.96 18.39 31.66
CA ASP A 486 8.28 17.62 32.71
C ASP A 486 9.23 16.65 33.40
N LEU A 487 10.11 16.04 32.61
CA LEU A 487 11.21 15.27 33.14
C LEU A 487 12.14 16.15 33.96
N LYS A 488 12.52 17.37 33.58
CA LYS A 488 13.42 18.22 34.40
C LYS A 488 12.80 18.61 35.75
N LYS A 489 11.49 18.89 35.82
CA LYS A 489 10.83 19.32 37.08
C LYS A 489 10.43 18.19 38.03
N ASP A 490 9.93 17.05 37.54
CA ASP A 490 9.37 15.99 38.40
C ASP A 490 10.33 14.80 38.55
N ALA A 491 11.01 14.72 39.69
CA ALA A 491 11.96 13.65 39.99
C ALA A 491 11.32 12.26 40.08
N THR A 492 10.05 12.16 40.48
CA THR A 492 9.32 10.89 40.56
C THR A 492 8.95 10.40 39.16
N LEU A 493 8.52 11.32 38.28
CA LEU A 493 8.29 11.03 36.87
C LEU A 493 9.57 10.54 36.18
N ARG A 494 10.71 11.23 36.41
CA ARG A 494 12.03 10.76 35.93
C ARG A 494 12.36 9.37 36.42
N LYS A 495 12.18 9.10 37.71
CA LYS A 495 12.46 7.80 38.34
C LYS A 495 11.69 6.67 37.65
N TYR A 496 10.39 6.86 37.40
CA TYR A 496 9.59 5.84 36.71
C TYR A 496 9.91 5.76 35.21
N ASN A 497 10.19 6.87 34.54
CA ASN A 497 10.59 6.86 33.13
C ASN A 497 11.88 6.06 32.91
N LYS A 498 12.84 6.16 33.84
CA LYS A 498 14.04 5.33 33.84
C LYS A 498 13.75 3.84 33.89
N LEU A 499 12.55 3.39 34.29
CA LEU A 499 12.18 1.97 34.27
C LEU A 499 11.83 1.45 32.87
N ILE A 500 11.50 2.30 31.90
CA ILE A 500 11.11 1.88 30.54
C ILE A 500 12.33 1.58 29.65
N ASN A 501 13.48 2.19 29.90
CA ASN A 501 14.68 1.96 29.08
C ASN A 501 15.43 0.66 29.47
N TYR A 502 15.00 -0.49 28.94
CA TYR A 502 15.59 -1.80 29.24
C TYR A 502 15.60 -2.75 28.04
N ASP A 503 16.67 -3.54 27.93
CA ASP A 503 16.76 -4.62 26.95
C ASP A 503 15.69 -5.71 27.21
N GLN A 504 14.70 -5.78 26.31
CA GLN A 504 13.58 -6.72 26.39
C GLN A 504 14.01 -8.20 26.33
N SER A 505 15.21 -8.50 25.81
CA SER A 505 15.76 -9.87 25.83
C SER A 505 16.31 -10.29 27.19
N LYS A 506 16.46 -9.35 28.13
CA LYS A 506 17.07 -9.57 29.45
C LYS A 506 16.21 -9.14 30.62
N THR A 507 15.29 -8.21 30.39
CA THR A 507 14.47 -7.56 31.41
C THR A 507 13.03 -7.41 30.93
N VAL A 508 12.06 -7.45 31.84
CA VAL A 508 10.66 -7.06 31.60
C VAL A 508 10.12 -6.21 32.75
N LEU A 509 9.05 -5.45 32.50
CA LEU A 509 8.29 -4.79 33.56
C LEU A 509 7.16 -5.67 34.05
N VAL A 510 7.09 -5.86 35.38
CA VAL A 510 6.12 -6.74 36.02
C VAL A 510 5.41 -6.05 37.18
N ALA A 511 4.20 -6.52 37.49
CA ALA A 511 3.45 -6.10 38.66
C ALA A 511 4.10 -6.64 39.95
N LYS A 512 4.42 -5.75 40.89
CA LYS A 512 4.99 -6.06 42.22
C LYS A 512 4.01 -6.81 43.13
N ARG A 513 2.72 -6.59 42.90
CA ARG A 513 1.56 -7.10 43.66
C ARG A 513 0.35 -7.17 42.73
N ASN A 514 -0.74 -7.78 43.18
CA ASN A 514 -2.00 -7.73 42.43
C ASN A 514 -2.40 -6.27 42.19
N THR A 515 -2.52 -5.88 40.93
CA THR A 515 -2.58 -4.48 40.51
C THR A 515 -3.77 -4.26 39.59
N LYS A 516 -4.69 -3.40 40.02
CA LYS A 516 -5.81 -2.94 39.19
C LYS A 516 -5.28 -2.02 38.09
N VAL A 517 -5.68 -2.25 36.84
CA VAL A 517 -5.36 -1.37 35.72
C VAL A 517 -6.53 -0.43 35.44
N TYR A 518 -6.25 0.69 34.78
CA TYR A 518 -7.22 1.75 34.50
C TYR A 518 -7.35 1.95 32.99
N ARG A 519 -8.51 2.43 32.54
CA ARG A 519 -8.77 2.83 31.15
C ARG A 519 -9.01 4.33 31.10
N ASP A 520 -8.65 4.95 29.97
CA ASP A 520 -9.05 6.33 29.69
C ASP A 520 -10.50 6.36 29.19
N VAL A 521 -11.39 6.99 29.95
CA VAL A 521 -12.80 7.12 29.57
C VAL A 521 -13.04 8.24 28.57
N THR A 522 -12.04 9.09 28.31
CA THR A 522 -12.11 10.12 27.26
C THR A 522 -11.80 9.59 25.87
N LYS A 523 -11.37 8.32 25.77
CA LYS A 523 -11.07 7.62 24.52
C LYS A 523 -10.08 8.38 23.63
N GLN A 524 -9.08 9.03 24.23
CA GLN A 524 -8.02 9.62 23.41
C GLN A 524 -7.27 8.52 22.67
N ASN A 525 -6.91 8.79 21.41
CA ASN A 525 -6.09 7.87 20.65
C ASN A 525 -4.66 7.88 21.23
N PRO A 526 -4.18 6.78 21.81
CA PRO A 526 -2.87 6.71 22.44
C PRO A 526 -1.73 6.54 21.44
N ASN A 527 -2.05 6.20 20.18
CA ASN A 527 -1.11 6.18 19.06
C ASN A 527 -0.88 7.59 18.48
N ILE A 528 -1.54 8.60 19.05
CA ILE A 528 -1.33 10.03 18.77
C ILE A 528 -0.86 10.67 20.09
N TYR A 529 -0.08 11.74 20.00
CA TYR A 529 0.32 12.55 21.15
C TYR A 529 -0.85 12.88 22.07
N MET A 530 -0.88 12.20 23.21
CA MET A 530 -1.99 12.25 24.15
C MET A 530 -1.94 13.55 24.96
N ASN A 531 -3.06 14.28 24.98
CA ASN A 531 -3.21 15.43 25.86
C ASN A 531 -3.52 14.95 27.29
N VAL A 532 -2.47 14.83 28.10
CA VAL A 532 -2.54 14.37 29.51
C VAL A 532 -3.54 15.18 30.33
N ASN A 533 -3.72 16.47 30.01
CA ASN A 533 -4.67 17.33 30.73
C ASN A 533 -6.14 16.95 30.51
N LYS A 534 -6.44 16.21 29.43
CA LYS A 534 -7.79 15.73 29.11
C LYS A 534 -8.06 14.32 29.65
N VAL A 535 -7.03 13.55 30.01
CA VAL A 535 -7.18 12.15 30.39
C VAL A 535 -8.01 12.02 31.67
N LYS A 536 -8.99 11.10 31.64
CA LYS A 536 -9.78 10.72 32.82
C LYS A 536 -9.72 9.21 32.98
N LEU A 537 -9.15 8.76 34.09
CA LEU A 537 -8.97 7.34 34.36
C LEU A 537 -10.14 6.75 35.15
N ALA A 538 -10.62 5.59 34.73
CA ALA A 538 -11.54 4.75 35.48
C ALA A 538 -10.98 3.32 35.64
N PRO A 539 -11.26 2.62 36.76
CA PRO A 539 -10.82 1.24 36.95
C PRO A 539 -11.32 0.32 35.83
N SER A 540 -10.41 -0.49 35.27
CA SER A 540 -10.74 -1.57 34.34
C SER A 540 -11.33 -2.77 35.08
N LYS A 541 -11.94 -3.73 34.37
CA LYS A 541 -12.30 -5.03 34.95
C LYS A 541 -11.05 -5.87 35.22
N THR A 542 -9.98 -5.68 34.43
CA THR A 542 -8.73 -6.44 34.51
C THR A 542 -7.89 -6.11 35.76
N THR A 543 -7.26 -7.14 36.32
CA THR A 543 -6.27 -7.04 37.41
C THR A 543 -5.06 -7.88 37.02
N LEU A 544 -3.87 -7.29 37.01
CA LEU A 544 -2.61 -8.00 36.83
C LEU A 544 -2.24 -8.71 38.13
N LYS A 545 -1.85 -9.97 38.09
CA LYS A 545 -1.35 -10.69 39.27
C LYS A 545 0.09 -10.30 39.55
N LYS A 546 0.53 -10.52 40.78
CA LYS A 546 1.94 -10.36 41.14
C LYS A 546 2.84 -11.21 40.21
N GLY A 547 3.79 -10.56 39.56
CA GLY A 547 4.74 -11.19 38.64
C GLY A 547 4.29 -11.24 37.17
N ASP A 548 3.04 -10.87 36.89
CA ASP A 548 2.57 -10.71 35.51
C ASP A 548 3.30 -9.55 34.84
N ASN A 549 3.58 -9.70 33.55
CA ASN A 549 4.09 -8.62 32.73
C ASN A 549 3.02 -7.51 32.69
N ILE A 550 3.45 -6.26 32.72
CA ILE A 550 2.52 -5.12 32.61
C ILE A 550 2.17 -4.78 31.16
N GLY A 551 2.72 -5.53 30.21
CA GLY A 551 2.73 -5.25 28.79
C GLY A 551 4.12 -4.93 28.25
N TYR A 552 4.29 -5.07 26.94
CA TYR A 552 5.58 -4.92 26.24
C TYR A 552 5.75 -3.52 25.64
N TYR A 553 4.66 -2.91 25.17
CA TYR A 553 4.67 -1.56 24.61
C TYR A 553 4.30 -0.53 25.69
N VAL A 554 5.27 -0.22 26.55
CA VAL A 554 5.09 0.68 27.68
C VAL A 554 5.56 2.08 27.31
N ASN A 555 4.63 2.98 26.96
CA ASN A 555 4.97 4.35 26.59
C ASN A 555 3.75 5.30 26.68
N PRO A 556 3.84 6.52 27.28
CA PRO A 556 4.85 7.06 28.21
C PRO A 556 4.46 6.84 29.70
N VAL A 557 5.30 7.30 30.63
CA VAL A 557 4.86 7.49 32.03
C VAL A 557 4.14 8.82 32.14
N VAL A 558 2.97 8.83 32.77
CA VAL A 558 2.18 10.04 32.97
C VAL A 558 1.85 10.25 34.44
N LYS A 559 1.80 11.52 34.84
CA LYS A 559 1.19 11.97 36.09
C LYS A 559 -0.19 12.49 35.75
N ILE A 560 -1.21 11.97 36.41
CA ILE A 560 -2.62 12.39 36.24
C ILE A 560 -3.18 12.63 37.63
N LYS A 561 -3.61 13.86 37.90
CA LYS A 561 -4.10 14.30 39.22
C LYS A 561 -3.14 13.89 40.36
N GLY A 562 -1.83 14.13 40.15
CA GLY A 562 -0.78 13.85 41.12
C GLY A 562 -0.37 12.38 41.27
N LYS A 563 -1.01 11.44 40.55
CA LYS A 563 -0.68 10.00 40.59
C LYS A 563 0.04 9.57 39.32
N TYR A 564 0.99 8.65 39.44
CA TYR A 564 1.86 8.21 38.34
C TYR A 564 1.40 6.88 37.76
N TYR A 565 1.41 6.78 36.43
CA TYR A 565 0.98 5.61 35.69
C TYR A 565 1.93 5.31 34.53
N PHE A 566 2.20 4.04 34.28
CA PHE A 566 2.69 3.58 32.98
C PHE A 566 1.51 3.48 32.02
N LEU A 567 1.59 4.15 30.87
CA LEU A 567 0.70 3.88 29.74
C LEU A 567 1.20 2.64 29.00
N VAL A 568 0.29 1.72 28.71
CA VAL A 568 0.56 0.50 27.97
C VAL A 568 -0.29 0.54 26.70
N ALA A 569 0.37 0.56 25.55
CA ALA A 569 -0.22 0.76 24.23
C ALA A 569 -0.22 -0.56 23.44
N GLU A 570 -1.10 -1.47 23.84
CA GLU A 570 -1.32 -2.77 23.17
C GLU A 570 -2.66 -2.76 22.41
N LYS A 571 -3.14 -3.92 21.92
CA LYS A 571 -4.49 -4.11 21.32
C LYS A 571 -5.61 -3.42 22.13
N LYS A 572 -5.43 -3.32 23.45
CA LYS A 572 -6.24 -2.47 24.34
C LYS A 572 -5.31 -1.61 25.16
N VAL A 573 -5.57 -0.31 25.19
CA VAL A 573 -4.76 0.63 25.95
C VAL A 573 -5.21 0.73 27.40
N TYR A 574 -4.26 0.65 28.33
CA TYR A 574 -4.51 0.74 29.75
C TYR A 574 -3.37 1.41 30.51
N TYR A 575 -3.67 1.78 31.76
CA TYR A 575 -2.77 2.51 32.65
C TYR A 575 -2.50 1.68 33.90
N VAL A 576 -1.23 1.51 34.23
CA VAL A 576 -0.79 0.72 35.38
C VAL A 576 -0.18 1.66 36.42
N PRO A 577 -0.67 1.67 37.68
CA PRO A 577 -0.09 2.52 38.73
C PRO A 577 1.41 2.28 38.90
N ALA A 578 2.22 3.32 38.70
CA ALA A 578 3.67 3.18 38.55
C ALA A 578 4.37 2.66 39.82
N GLN A 579 3.83 3.00 41.00
CA GLN A 579 4.31 2.50 42.29
C GLN A 579 4.24 0.98 42.41
N ASN A 580 3.35 0.34 41.64
CA ASN A 580 3.13 -1.10 41.65
C ASN A 580 3.95 -1.86 40.60
N VAL A 581 4.82 -1.19 39.85
CA VAL A 581 5.63 -1.80 38.78
C VAL A 581 7.10 -1.89 39.19
N LYS A 582 7.78 -2.99 38.84
CA LYS A 582 9.24 -3.14 38.92
C LYS A 582 9.82 -3.71 37.63
N ARG A 583 11.13 -3.52 37.45
CA ARG A 583 11.94 -4.33 36.53
C ARG A 583 12.21 -5.71 37.11
N ASP A 584 11.99 -6.72 36.31
CA ASP A 584 12.46 -8.07 36.54
C ASP A 584 13.60 -8.36 35.56
N ASN A 585 14.85 -8.28 36.06
CA ASN A 585 16.03 -8.64 35.30
C ASN A 585 16.18 -10.17 35.33
N PHE A 586 15.42 -10.83 34.45
CA PHE A 586 15.41 -12.27 34.39
C PHE A 586 16.71 -12.87 33.85
N ALA A 587 17.56 -12.07 33.19
CA ALA A 587 18.88 -12.53 32.75
C ALA A 587 19.78 -12.98 33.90
N LYS A 588 19.56 -12.45 35.11
CA LYS A 588 20.26 -12.89 36.33
C LYS A 588 19.76 -14.23 36.87
N SER A 589 18.59 -14.70 36.44
CA SER A 589 17.99 -15.92 36.98
C SER A 589 18.75 -17.19 36.54
N PRO A 590 18.87 -18.21 37.42
CA PRO A 590 19.48 -19.48 37.04
C PRO A 590 18.77 -20.16 35.85
N ARG A 591 17.45 -20.04 35.77
CA ARG A 591 16.65 -20.60 34.67
C ARG A 591 17.02 -19.98 33.32
N TYR A 592 17.10 -18.65 33.25
CA TYR A 592 17.52 -17.98 32.02
C TYR A 592 18.93 -18.39 31.61
N LYS A 593 19.89 -18.36 32.55
CA LYS A 593 21.29 -18.74 32.26
C LYS A 593 21.39 -20.15 31.67
N LYS A 594 20.60 -21.09 32.21
CA LYS A 594 20.50 -22.46 31.67
C LYS A 594 20.02 -22.46 30.21
N TYR A 595 18.87 -21.85 29.93
CA TYR A 595 18.31 -21.82 28.58
C TYR A 595 19.21 -21.06 27.59
N LYS A 596 19.85 -19.97 28.04
CA LYS A 596 20.76 -19.17 27.22
C LYS A 596 22.03 -19.94 26.87
N ALA A 597 22.63 -20.65 27.81
CA ALA A 597 23.79 -21.50 27.53
C ALA A 597 23.46 -22.60 26.51
N GLU A 598 22.24 -23.14 26.57
CA GLU A 598 21.80 -24.17 25.63
C GLU A 598 21.58 -23.60 24.22
N LEU A 599 20.93 -22.44 24.13
CA LEU A 599 20.78 -21.69 22.89
C LEU A 599 22.16 -21.33 22.30
N ASP A 600 23.07 -20.75 23.10
CA ASP A 600 24.41 -20.36 22.64
C ASP A 600 25.24 -21.52 22.12
N ARG A 601 25.11 -22.70 22.75
CA ARG A 601 25.74 -23.93 22.24
C ARG A 601 25.21 -24.29 20.86
N ILE A 602 23.90 -24.20 20.64
CA ILE A 602 23.25 -24.56 19.38
C ILE A 602 23.52 -23.51 18.30
N SER A 603 23.50 -22.23 18.64
CA SER A 603 23.74 -21.13 17.69
C SER A 603 25.11 -21.18 17.02
N LYS A 604 26.11 -21.83 17.62
CA LYS A 604 27.41 -22.11 16.97
C LYS A 604 27.30 -22.96 15.70
N SER A 605 26.20 -23.71 15.54
CA SER A 605 25.93 -24.53 14.36
C SER A 605 25.09 -23.81 13.29
N PHE A 606 24.66 -22.58 13.55
CA PHE A 606 23.86 -21.82 12.60
C PHE A 606 24.72 -21.44 11.40
N THR A 607 24.13 -21.56 10.21
CA THR A 607 24.74 -21.13 8.95
C THR A 607 24.00 -19.92 8.41
N LYS A 608 24.59 -19.24 7.42
CA LYS A 608 23.96 -18.12 6.70
C LYS A 608 22.53 -18.45 6.25
N ASN A 609 22.30 -19.68 5.79
CA ASN A 609 21.01 -20.11 5.22
C ASN A 609 20.11 -20.88 6.21
N SER A 610 20.55 -21.09 7.47
CA SER A 610 19.77 -21.84 8.45
C SER A 610 20.13 -21.45 9.88
N ARG A 611 19.53 -20.36 10.35
CA ARG A 611 19.54 -19.92 11.74
C ARG A 611 18.31 -20.48 12.47
N ALA A 612 18.28 -21.79 12.68
CA ALA A 612 17.11 -22.43 13.28
C ALA A 612 17.53 -23.54 14.25
N MET A 613 16.69 -23.74 15.27
CA MET A 613 16.88 -24.74 16.32
C MET A 613 15.69 -25.69 16.33
N ASP A 614 15.96 -26.98 16.44
CA ASP A 614 14.91 -27.96 16.67
C ASP A 614 14.63 -28.07 18.17
N VAL A 615 13.37 -28.27 18.53
CA VAL A 615 12.91 -28.45 19.91
C VAL A 615 12.02 -29.69 19.99
N THR A 616 12.41 -30.67 20.81
CA THR A 616 11.65 -31.90 21.03
C THR A 616 10.76 -31.77 22.26
N ALA A 617 9.46 -32.05 22.12
CA ALA A 617 8.50 -32.02 23.22
C ALA A 617 8.79 -33.12 24.26
N LYS A 618 8.99 -32.76 25.53
CA LYS A 618 9.18 -33.70 26.66
C LYS A 618 7.86 -34.16 27.28
N VAL A 619 6.82 -33.33 27.09
CA VAL A 619 5.46 -33.53 27.56
C VAL A 619 4.51 -33.12 26.43
N ASN A 620 3.23 -33.50 26.53
CA ASN A 620 2.22 -32.92 25.65
C ASN A 620 2.16 -31.40 25.93
N THR A 621 2.39 -30.60 24.89
CA THR A 621 2.54 -29.16 24.97
C THR A 621 1.82 -28.49 23.81
N TYR A 622 1.90 -27.17 23.76
CA TYR A 622 1.37 -26.33 22.70
C TYR A 622 2.49 -25.49 22.10
N ASP A 623 2.34 -25.11 20.83
CA ASP A 623 2.98 -23.87 20.37
C ASP A 623 2.12 -22.67 20.77
N TYR A 624 2.74 -21.52 20.71
CA TYR A 624 2.16 -20.24 21.01
C TYR A 624 2.54 -19.28 19.90
N LEU A 625 1.70 -18.27 19.72
CA LEU A 625 1.91 -17.19 18.79
C LEU A 625 2.36 -15.96 19.60
N GLU A 626 3.56 -15.49 19.33
CA GLU A 626 4.00 -14.15 19.72
C GLU A 626 3.38 -13.18 18.72
N ASP A 627 2.42 -12.39 19.18
CA ASP A 627 1.80 -11.36 18.36
C ASP A 627 2.75 -10.16 18.19
N PRO A 628 2.45 -9.22 17.28
CA PRO A 628 3.24 -8.00 17.12
C PRO A 628 3.44 -7.16 18.38
N TYR A 629 2.61 -7.36 19.40
CA TYR A 629 2.71 -6.67 20.67
C TYR A 629 3.62 -7.42 21.67
N GLY A 630 4.26 -8.51 21.27
CA GLY A 630 5.09 -9.35 22.13
C GLY A 630 4.28 -10.23 23.09
N GLU A 631 2.95 -10.27 22.96
CA GLU A 631 2.11 -11.15 23.76
C GLU A 631 2.18 -12.57 23.24
N ILE A 632 2.47 -13.53 24.13
CA ILE A 632 2.45 -14.96 23.80
C ILE A 632 1.08 -15.53 24.09
N ASN A 633 0.33 -15.81 23.02
CA ASN A 633 -1.02 -16.35 23.05
C ASN A 633 -1.03 -17.81 22.61
N LEU A 634 -1.93 -18.61 23.19
CA LEU A 634 -2.08 -20.01 22.79
C LEU A 634 -2.57 -20.07 21.34
N HIS A 635 -1.88 -20.82 20.49
CA HIS A 635 -2.36 -21.09 19.14
C HIS A 635 -3.46 -22.15 19.23
N PRO A 636 -4.71 -21.88 18.79
CA PRO A 636 -5.86 -22.73 19.10
C PRO A 636 -5.75 -24.20 18.66
N ASP A 637 -4.99 -24.48 17.60
CA ASP A 637 -4.96 -25.79 16.95
C ASP A 637 -3.64 -26.58 17.16
N SER A 638 -2.76 -26.12 18.04
CA SER A 638 -1.35 -26.55 18.05
C SER A 638 -0.93 -27.57 19.11
N LYS A 639 -1.61 -28.71 19.19
CA LYS A 639 -1.23 -29.74 20.16
C LYS A 639 0.00 -30.53 19.70
N PHE A 640 1.10 -30.42 20.43
CA PHE A 640 2.30 -31.25 20.23
C PHE A 640 2.36 -32.37 21.26
N LYS A 641 2.43 -33.60 20.78
CA LYS A 641 2.63 -34.80 21.59
C LYS A 641 4.09 -34.91 22.02
N LYS A 642 4.29 -35.52 23.19
CA LYS A 642 5.63 -35.91 23.65
C LYS A 642 6.39 -36.66 22.55
N GLY A 643 7.63 -36.25 22.30
CA GLY A 643 8.52 -36.81 21.28
C GLY A 643 8.48 -36.08 19.92
N GLN A 644 7.47 -35.25 19.65
CA GLN A 644 7.44 -34.47 18.41
C GLN A 644 8.49 -33.36 18.40
N VAL A 645 8.99 -33.04 17.21
CA VAL A 645 10.00 -32.01 16.97
C VAL A 645 9.34 -30.82 16.28
N MET A 646 9.67 -29.61 16.74
CA MET A 646 9.33 -28.35 16.08
C MET A 646 10.62 -27.62 15.73
N SER A 647 10.63 -26.81 14.68
CA SER A 647 11.74 -25.91 14.39
C SER A 647 11.36 -24.48 14.78
N ILE A 648 12.27 -23.78 15.46
CA ILE A 648 12.16 -22.36 15.78
C ILE A 648 13.21 -21.61 14.97
N GLY A 649 12.77 -20.72 14.08
CA GLY A 649 13.64 -19.81 13.33
C GLY A 649 14.19 -18.71 14.23
N ASP A 650 15.44 -18.31 13.99
CA ASP A 650 16.22 -17.31 14.71
C ASP A 650 15.85 -17.16 16.20
N PRO A 651 16.04 -18.21 17.01
CA PRO A 651 15.43 -18.32 18.32
C PRO A 651 15.97 -17.31 19.33
N LYS A 652 15.07 -16.65 20.06
CA LYS A 652 15.31 -15.82 21.25
C LYS A 652 14.69 -16.45 22.50
N ILE A 653 15.12 -15.97 23.67
CA ILE A 653 14.51 -16.35 24.95
C ILE A 653 13.71 -15.16 25.48
N VAL A 654 12.44 -15.38 25.75
CA VAL A 654 11.55 -14.37 26.32
C VAL A 654 10.90 -14.87 27.61
N LYS A 655 10.52 -13.92 28.47
CA LYS A 655 9.82 -14.21 29.73
C LYS A 655 8.47 -13.51 29.77
N VAL A 656 7.41 -14.32 29.87
CA VAL A 656 6.02 -13.86 29.87
C VAL A 656 5.29 -14.45 31.06
N ASN A 657 4.72 -13.60 31.90
CA ASN A 657 3.93 -13.96 33.09
C ASN A 657 4.61 -15.04 33.95
N GLY A 658 5.91 -14.82 34.21
CA GLY A 658 6.75 -15.71 35.02
C GLY A 658 7.26 -16.99 34.33
N ARG A 659 6.89 -17.24 33.07
CA ARG A 659 7.29 -18.43 32.28
C ARG A 659 8.29 -18.04 31.20
N TYR A 660 9.17 -18.98 30.85
CA TYR A 660 10.20 -18.80 29.81
C TYR A 660 9.79 -19.53 28.55
N TYR A 661 10.05 -18.90 27.41
CA TYR A 661 9.76 -19.45 26.08
C TYR A 661 10.99 -19.34 25.20
N PHE A 662 11.18 -20.34 24.34
CA PHE A 662 11.96 -20.17 23.12
C PHE A 662 10.99 -19.63 22.08
N ALA A 663 11.26 -18.43 21.56
CA ALA A 663 10.40 -17.76 20.61
C ALA A 663 11.21 -17.42 19.36
N GLU A 664 10.55 -17.38 18.22
CA GLU A 664 11.10 -16.88 16.98
C GLU A 664 11.32 -15.37 17.08
N THR A 665 12.44 -14.89 16.55
CA THR A 665 12.66 -13.45 16.46
C THR A 665 11.76 -12.91 15.34
N LEU A 666 10.66 -12.26 15.73
CA LEU A 666 9.82 -11.51 14.80
C LEU A 666 10.65 -10.50 14.01
N ARG A 667 10.64 -10.62 12.68
CA ARG A 667 11.30 -9.70 11.75
C ARG A 667 10.41 -8.50 11.37
N SER A 668 9.20 -8.39 11.90
CA SER A 668 8.38 -7.18 11.77
C SER A 668 7.19 -7.24 12.72
N ILE A 669 6.75 -6.09 13.20
CA ILE A 669 5.49 -5.92 13.95
C ILE A 669 4.26 -5.77 13.03
N PHE A 670 4.45 -5.75 11.71
CA PHE A 670 3.37 -5.56 10.73
C PHE A 670 3.38 -6.54 9.56
N ALA A 671 4.19 -7.60 9.63
CA ALA A 671 4.07 -8.68 8.65
C ALA A 671 2.74 -9.45 8.79
N ASP A 672 1.84 -9.09 9.73
CA ASP A 672 0.67 -9.88 10.14
C ASP A 672 0.99 -11.38 10.34
N THR A 673 2.26 -11.68 10.61
CA THR A 673 2.77 -13.02 10.84
C THR A 673 3.10 -13.15 12.30
N ASP A 674 2.40 -14.09 12.95
CA ASP A 674 2.69 -14.45 14.31
C ASP A 674 4.00 -15.27 14.38
N GLY A 675 4.83 -14.98 15.39
CA GLY A 675 6.08 -15.70 15.62
C GLY A 675 5.84 -16.94 16.45
N TYR A 676 6.42 -18.08 16.09
CA TYR A 676 6.23 -19.30 16.87
C TYR A 676 7.02 -19.25 18.18
N ALA A 677 6.35 -19.63 19.27
CA ALA A 677 6.96 -19.75 20.58
C ALA A 677 6.57 -21.05 21.26
N VAL A 678 7.47 -21.59 22.08
CA VAL A 678 7.21 -22.79 22.88
C VAL A 678 7.75 -22.63 24.29
N ARG A 679 7.04 -23.17 25.27
CA ARG A 679 7.46 -23.11 26.67
C ARG A 679 8.77 -23.87 26.85
N ALA A 680 9.84 -23.16 27.24
CA ALA A 680 11.18 -23.72 27.35
C ALA A 680 11.28 -24.87 28.36
N ALA A 681 10.40 -24.90 29.37
CA ALA A 681 10.31 -25.99 30.33
C ALA A 681 9.80 -27.30 29.72
N ASP A 682 9.06 -27.25 28.61
CA ASP A 682 8.36 -28.41 28.04
C ASP A 682 9.12 -29.08 26.91
N VAL A 683 10.18 -28.45 26.43
CA VAL A 683 10.97 -28.95 25.31
C VAL A 683 12.43 -29.21 25.66
N LYS A 684 13.11 -29.94 24.78
CA LYS A 684 14.56 -30.13 24.76
C LYS A 684 15.10 -29.60 23.43
N PRO A 685 15.92 -28.55 23.41
CA PRO A 685 16.46 -28.02 22.17
C PRO A 685 17.66 -28.83 21.65
N SER A 686 17.83 -28.83 20.33
CA SER A 686 18.91 -29.51 19.60
C SER A 686 19.30 -28.74 18.34
N VAL A 687 20.50 -29.04 17.82
CA VAL A 687 20.92 -28.57 16.49
C VAL A 687 19.94 -29.08 15.44
N ARG A 688 19.54 -28.21 14.51
CA ARG A 688 18.60 -28.58 13.45
C ARG A 688 19.17 -29.71 12.60
N SER A 689 18.42 -30.78 12.44
CA SER A 689 18.86 -31.91 11.63
C SER A 689 18.76 -31.57 10.13
N LYS A 690 19.85 -31.76 9.35
CA LYS A 690 19.84 -31.56 7.88
C LYS A 690 18.90 -32.54 7.13
N LYS A 691 18.33 -33.54 7.81
CA LYS A 691 17.70 -34.73 7.21
C LYS A 691 16.24 -34.58 6.77
N LEU A 692 15.59 -33.42 6.95
CA LEU A 692 14.17 -33.25 6.62
C LEU A 692 13.88 -32.50 5.30
N TYR A 693 14.91 -32.13 4.52
CA TYR A 693 14.76 -31.42 3.23
C TYR A 693 14.87 -32.34 2.00
N SER A 694 14.41 -33.60 2.08
CA SER A 694 14.42 -34.53 0.94
C SER A 694 13.09 -35.27 0.75
N ALA A 695 11.96 -34.59 0.92
CA ALA A 695 10.64 -35.16 0.63
C ALA A 695 9.65 -34.13 0.03
N SER A 696 10.05 -33.47 -1.05
CA SER A 696 9.13 -32.87 -2.03
C SER A 696 9.85 -32.52 -3.34
N LYS A 697 10.37 -33.56 -4.00
CA LYS A 697 10.50 -33.57 -5.47
C LYS A 697 9.93 -34.88 -5.96
N LYS A 698 8.62 -34.90 -6.14
CA LYS A 698 7.91 -35.66 -7.17
C LYS A 698 6.74 -34.82 -7.63
#